data_AF-A0A538QY51-F1
#
_entry.id   AF-A0A538QY51-F1
#
_cell.length_a   1.000
_cell.length_b   1.000
_cell.length_c   1.000
_cell.angle_alpha   90.00
_cell.angle_beta   90.00
_cell.angle_gamma   90.00
#
_symmetry.space_group_name_H-M   'P 1'
#
loop_
_entity.id
_entity.type
_entity.pdbx_description
1 polymer ?
#
loop_
_entity_poly.entity_id
_entity_poly.type
_entity_poly.pdbx_seq_one_letter_code
_entity_poly.pdbx_strand_id
1 'polypeptide(L)'
;MTGNSDEQAIEALVASGRHVEAARAASAAGHHARAAEIYERLWDFRAALEAARAGGDTARALRYAHELGDAAAVAEAMAALTATDDGTRTALDLLIRLRRHADAAPLAERLGDTARAIELYGRAHRALDAARLLETQGRDRDAGRMLERALDLASDAERAPIQLALGRILARRGAYPEATRLLQDARRDAALRPEAQRHLVATLAAMGLRDGARDALLELRGLDPSAPADLDQYLRGWRDQTTERKTGRDREVIANRYRLDRLLGAGASGRVFLAIDEVAGRSVAIKMFFAAGARGGAAYERFVREARLASTLRHPSLVEVYDVSVERGFLVMEFLPGGSLAQRLAAGDRLTPVQARRMVLDVIAGLEAAHHRGVVHRDVKPANVFFDARGTAKLGDFGVAHLVDLGQTQTGGLIGTLAYMSPEQITGAAISIAADLYALGVTLFEALTGRLPFLGPDFVAQHLGEPAPSPSAIAPELAAGWDAILAGLLVKNPSDRTPTLGDLRRQLEALDLGGQPVLGPRRKHTTGPHSIAALAEQGEDQPRYQSTTATRRSARSIAPACSAAPRARSSSARSASIAPPGSRCSRRRPGRRSPTRRPACRRPRPSACSSAWRAPPPRSTSSAAATARSRRARSCSTTAPCRR
;
A
#
# COMPACT_ATOMS: atom_id res chain seq x y z
N MET A 1 2.15 -70.38 20.80
CA MET A 1 1.89 -71.06 19.51
C MET A 1 0.44 -70.90 19.02
N THR A 2 -0.49 -70.35 19.81
CA THR A 2 -1.91 -70.21 19.47
C THR A 2 -2.24 -69.13 18.42
N GLY A 3 -1.55 -67.99 18.39
CA GLY A 3 -1.92 -66.89 17.47
C GLY A 3 -1.98 -67.27 15.98
N ASN A 4 -1.21 -68.27 15.54
CA ASN A 4 -1.23 -68.74 14.15
C ASN A 4 -2.44 -69.65 13.84
N SER A 5 -3.03 -70.33 14.83
CA SER A 5 -4.29 -71.07 14.62
C SER A 5 -5.50 -70.15 14.55
N ASP A 6 -5.50 -69.10 15.37
CA ASP A 6 -6.63 -68.18 15.48
C ASP A 6 -6.73 -67.30 14.21
N GLU A 7 -5.59 -66.81 13.69
CA GLU A 7 -5.52 -66.07 12.42
C GLU A 7 -5.93 -66.95 11.22
N GLN A 8 -5.51 -68.23 11.17
CA GLN A 8 -5.95 -69.19 10.15
C GLN A 8 -7.45 -69.48 10.21
N ALA A 9 -8.03 -69.59 11.42
CA ALA A 9 -9.47 -69.77 11.61
C ALA A 9 -10.26 -68.53 11.16
N ILE A 10 -9.77 -67.32 11.45
CA ILE A 10 -10.35 -66.05 10.99
C ILE A 10 -10.34 -65.98 9.46
N GLU A 11 -9.21 -66.26 8.80
CA GLU A 11 -9.13 -66.23 7.33
C GLU A 11 -9.98 -67.32 6.67
N ALA A 12 -10.13 -68.51 7.27
CA ALA A 12 -11.07 -69.53 6.80
C ALA A 12 -12.55 -69.06 6.88
N LEU A 13 -12.92 -68.34 7.94
CA LEU A 13 -14.24 -67.71 8.07
C LEU A 13 -14.44 -66.57 7.05
N VAL A 14 -13.39 -65.78 6.76
CA VAL A 14 -13.43 -64.76 5.70
C VAL A 14 -13.58 -65.41 4.32
N ALA A 15 -12.82 -66.45 4.02
CA ALA A 15 -12.86 -67.17 2.74
C ALA A 15 -14.21 -67.88 2.50
N SER A 16 -14.88 -68.35 3.56
CA SER A 16 -16.23 -68.93 3.50
C SER A 16 -17.37 -67.89 3.53
N GLY A 17 -17.06 -66.59 3.48
CA GLY A 17 -18.06 -65.51 3.47
C GLY A 17 -18.72 -65.23 4.82
N ARG A 18 -18.32 -65.91 5.90
CA ARG A 18 -18.86 -65.76 7.27
C ARG A 18 -18.25 -64.55 7.99
N HIS A 19 -18.28 -63.40 7.34
CA HIS A 19 -17.55 -62.19 7.74
C HIS A 19 -17.93 -61.66 9.14
N VAL A 20 -19.21 -61.73 9.55
CA VAL A 20 -19.65 -61.29 10.89
C VAL A 20 -19.03 -62.15 12.00
N GLU A 21 -18.92 -63.46 11.76
CA GLU A 21 -18.32 -64.40 12.70
C GLU A 21 -16.79 -64.24 12.74
N ALA A 22 -16.16 -64.05 11.57
CA ALA A 22 -14.74 -63.72 11.47
C ALA A 22 -14.39 -62.44 12.25
N ALA A 23 -15.21 -61.39 12.16
CA ALA A 23 -15.01 -60.14 12.87
C ALA A 23 -15.15 -60.29 14.40
N ARG A 24 -16.14 -61.06 14.86
CA ARG A 24 -16.31 -61.38 16.30
C ARG A 24 -15.16 -62.24 16.83
N ALA A 25 -14.72 -63.25 16.08
CA ALA A 25 -13.57 -64.08 16.42
C ALA A 25 -12.28 -63.23 16.50
N ALA A 26 -12.05 -62.35 15.53
CA ALA A 26 -10.92 -61.43 15.53
C ALA A 26 -10.94 -60.48 16.75
N SER A 27 -12.10 -59.91 17.11
CA SER A 27 -12.21 -59.09 18.33
C SER A 27 -11.95 -59.91 19.61
N ALA A 28 -12.49 -61.13 19.71
CA ALA A 28 -12.32 -61.99 20.88
C ALA A 28 -10.86 -62.48 21.07
N ALA A 29 -10.14 -62.71 19.97
CA ALA A 29 -8.73 -63.08 19.96
C ALA A 29 -7.76 -61.88 20.12
N GLY A 30 -8.27 -60.65 20.28
CA GLY A 30 -7.44 -59.44 20.42
C GLY A 30 -6.87 -58.89 19.10
N HIS A 31 -7.23 -59.47 17.95
CA HIS A 31 -6.84 -58.99 16.61
C HIS A 31 -7.70 -57.78 16.18
N HIS A 32 -7.73 -56.75 17.02
CA HIS A 32 -8.63 -55.60 16.92
C HIS A 32 -8.51 -54.83 15.59
N ALA A 33 -7.29 -54.66 15.05
CA ALA A 33 -7.10 -54.03 13.74
C ALA A 33 -7.75 -54.84 12.60
N ARG A 34 -7.62 -56.17 12.63
CA ARG A 34 -8.24 -57.07 11.65
C ARG A 34 -9.77 -57.09 11.79
N ALA A 35 -10.27 -57.09 13.03
CA ALA A 35 -11.69 -56.98 13.31
C ALA A 35 -12.28 -55.68 12.72
N ALA A 36 -11.61 -54.54 12.93
CA ALA A 36 -12.04 -53.24 12.41
C ALA A 36 -12.10 -53.19 10.87
N GLU A 37 -11.17 -53.84 10.17
CA GLU A 37 -11.19 -53.97 8.70
C GLU A 37 -12.37 -54.83 8.20
N ILE A 38 -12.70 -55.91 8.91
CA ILE A 38 -13.82 -56.78 8.53
C ILE A 38 -15.16 -56.07 8.81
N TYR A 39 -15.29 -55.37 9.95
CA TYR A 39 -16.47 -54.55 10.25
C TYR A 39 -16.64 -53.38 9.26
N GLU A 40 -15.56 -52.73 8.84
CA GLU A 40 -15.61 -51.71 7.77
C GLU A 40 -16.15 -52.30 6.45
N ARG A 41 -15.65 -53.47 6.02
CA ARG A 41 -16.17 -54.15 4.82
C ARG A 41 -17.65 -54.52 4.92
N LEU A 42 -18.15 -54.68 6.14
CA LEU A 42 -19.55 -54.95 6.45
C LEU A 42 -20.40 -53.68 6.67
N TRP A 43 -19.79 -52.50 6.59
CA TRP A 43 -20.43 -51.19 6.86
C TRP A 43 -20.94 -51.05 8.32
N ASP A 44 -20.49 -51.90 9.24
CA ASP A 44 -20.77 -51.78 10.68
C ASP A 44 -19.74 -50.85 11.32
N PHE A 45 -19.91 -49.54 11.07
CA PHE A 45 -18.98 -48.53 11.58
C PHE A 45 -18.99 -48.41 13.12
N ARG A 46 -20.05 -48.86 13.81
CA ARG A 46 -20.10 -48.88 15.28
C ARG A 46 -19.19 -49.97 15.84
N ALA A 47 -19.31 -51.20 15.35
CA ALA A 47 -18.40 -52.27 15.75
C ALA A 47 -16.96 -52.00 15.28
N ALA A 48 -16.77 -51.36 14.11
CA ALA A 48 -15.45 -50.93 13.64
C ALA A 48 -14.82 -49.85 14.53
N LEU A 49 -15.61 -48.89 15.04
CA LEU A 49 -15.17 -47.88 16.00
C LEU A 49 -14.76 -48.49 17.35
N GLU A 50 -15.56 -49.41 17.88
CA GLU A 50 -15.24 -50.14 19.12
C GLU A 50 -13.96 -50.97 18.97
N ALA A 51 -13.82 -51.70 17.86
CA ALA A 51 -12.59 -52.44 17.54
C ALA A 51 -11.37 -51.51 17.36
N ALA A 52 -11.51 -50.37 16.66
CA ALA A 52 -10.42 -49.41 16.50
C ALA A 52 -9.97 -48.80 17.83
N ARG A 53 -10.91 -48.44 18.72
CA ARG A 53 -10.63 -47.99 20.10
C ARG A 53 -9.89 -49.06 20.90
N ALA A 54 -10.38 -50.30 20.89
CA ALA A 54 -9.75 -51.43 21.61
C ALA A 54 -8.33 -51.73 21.09
N GLY A 55 -8.09 -51.56 19.79
CA GLY A 55 -6.77 -51.70 19.17
C GLY A 55 -5.85 -50.48 19.30
N GLY A 56 -6.31 -49.37 19.90
CA GLY A 56 -5.55 -48.12 20.01
C GLY A 56 -5.35 -47.34 18.70
N ASP A 57 -6.05 -47.71 17.62
CA ASP A 57 -5.98 -47.04 16.31
C ASP A 57 -6.88 -45.79 16.30
N THR A 58 -6.38 -44.73 16.92
CA THR A 58 -7.09 -43.44 17.06
C THR A 58 -7.38 -42.77 15.71
N ALA A 59 -6.58 -43.04 14.67
CA ALA A 59 -6.81 -42.52 13.32
C ALA A 59 -8.01 -43.18 12.64
N ARG A 60 -8.12 -44.52 12.68
CA ARG A 60 -9.33 -45.21 12.22
C ARG A 60 -10.54 -44.87 13.08
N ALA A 61 -10.38 -44.78 14.41
CA ALA A 61 -11.45 -44.39 15.32
C ALA A 61 -12.03 -43.00 14.98
N LEU A 62 -11.18 -41.99 14.73
CA LEU A 62 -11.62 -40.66 14.31
C LEU A 62 -12.46 -40.70 13.02
N ARG A 63 -12.03 -41.50 12.04
CA ARG A 63 -12.79 -41.66 10.79
C ARG A 63 -14.16 -42.29 11.04
N TYR A 64 -14.23 -43.43 11.74
CA TYR A 64 -15.50 -44.12 12.00
C TYR A 64 -16.46 -43.26 12.84
N ALA A 65 -15.93 -42.51 13.81
CA ALA A 65 -16.71 -41.55 14.58
C ALA A 65 -17.35 -40.45 13.69
N HIS A 66 -16.63 -39.97 12.68
CA HIS A 66 -17.19 -39.04 11.70
C HIS A 66 -18.25 -39.67 10.78
N GLU A 67 -18.06 -40.89 10.30
CA GLU A 67 -19.07 -41.61 9.49
C GLU A 67 -20.37 -41.87 10.28
N LEU A 68 -20.25 -42.12 11.59
CA LEU A 68 -21.39 -42.30 12.50
C LEU A 68 -22.03 -40.98 12.97
N GLY A 69 -21.37 -39.83 12.78
CA GLY A 69 -21.79 -38.56 13.37
C GLY A 69 -21.66 -38.48 14.91
N ASP A 70 -20.88 -39.38 15.53
CA ASP A 70 -20.69 -39.41 16.99
C ASP A 70 -19.70 -38.32 17.43
N ALA A 71 -20.26 -37.17 17.82
CA ALA A 71 -19.49 -36.01 18.26
C ALA A 71 -18.62 -36.27 19.50
N ALA A 72 -19.04 -37.18 20.40
CA ALA A 72 -18.27 -37.52 21.59
C ALA A 72 -17.05 -38.38 21.22
N ALA A 73 -17.25 -39.38 20.35
CA ALA A 73 -16.15 -40.18 19.82
C ALA A 73 -15.17 -39.38 18.95
N VAL A 74 -15.65 -38.41 18.16
CA VAL A 74 -14.79 -37.48 17.43
C VAL A 74 -13.94 -36.66 18.40
N ALA A 75 -14.53 -36.10 19.46
CA ALA A 75 -13.79 -35.30 20.44
C ALA A 75 -12.71 -36.11 21.18
N GLU A 76 -13.03 -37.34 21.58
CA GLU A 76 -12.08 -38.26 22.23
C GLU A 76 -10.91 -38.62 21.30
N ALA A 77 -11.20 -39.06 20.07
CA ALA A 77 -10.17 -39.45 19.10
C ALA A 77 -9.31 -38.25 18.67
N MET A 78 -9.91 -37.07 18.52
CA MET A 78 -9.19 -35.81 18.29
C MET A 78 -8.26 -35.46 19.46
N ALA A 79 -8.72 -35.55 20.70
CA ALA A 79 -7.88 -35.27 21.87
C ALA A 79 -6.68 -36.23 21.94
N ALA A 80 -6.89 -37.52 21.66
CA ALA A 80 -5.81 -38.51 21.65
C ALA A 80 -4.79 -38.28 20.50
N LEU A 81 -5.24 -38.03 19.27
CA LEU A 81 -4.36 -37.75 18.12
C LEU A 81 -3.59 -36.43 18.29
N THR A 82 -4.26 -35.38 18.76
CA THR A 82 -3.67 -34.04 18.89
C THR A 82 -2.81 -33.87 20.14
N ALA A 83 -2.50 -34.94 20.87
CA ALA A 83 -1.50 -34.95 21.94
C ALA A 83 -0.05 -34.84 21.43
N THR A 84 0.21 -35.12 20.15
CA THR A 84 1.55 -35.00 19.52
C THR A 84 1.47 -34.29 18.17
N ASP A 85 2.57 -33.67 17.72
CA ASP A 85 2.61 -32.99 16.41
C ASP A 85 2.39 -33.93 15.23
N ASP A 86 2.92 -35.16 15.28
CA ASP A 86 2.73 -36.16 14.23
C ASP A 86 1.30 -36.71 14.19
N GLY A 87 0.69 -36.93 15.36
CA GLY A 87 -0.74 -37.23 15.43
C GLY A 87 -1.62 -36.06 14.97
N THR A 88 -1.18 -34.82 15.17
CA THR A 88 -1.85 -33.60 14.66
C THR A 88 -1.81 -33.53 13.14
N ARG A 89 -0.65 -33.82 12.52
CA ARG A 89 -0.51 -33.92 11.05
C ARG A 89 -1.41 -35.03 10.50
N THR A 90 -1.44 -36.18 11.17
CA THR A 90 -2.30 -37.32 10.81
C THR A 90 -3.78 -36.96 10.87
N ALA A 91 -4.23 -36.29 11.94
CA ALA A 91 -5.60 -35.80 12.07
C ALA A 91 -5.95 -34.74 11.01
N LEU A 92 -5.04 -33.80 10.73
CA LEU A 92 -5.19 -32.79 9.68
C LEU A 92 -5.42 -33.43 8.30
N ASP A 93 -4.55 -34.35 7.88
CA ASP A 93 -4.65 -35.03 6.59
C ASP A 93 -5.90 -35.92 6.47
N LEU A 94 -6.39 -36.45 7.60
CA LEU A 94 -7.62 -37.24 7.65
C LEU A 94 -8.86 -36.34 7.53
N LEU A 95 -8.93 -35.24 8.28
CA LEU A 95 -10.03 -34.27 8.22
C LEU A 95 -10.12 -33.58 6.85
N ILE A 96 -8.99 -33.28 6.20
CA ILE A 96 -8.95 -32.76 4.82
C ILE A 96 -9.57 -33.76 3.85
N ARG A 97 -9.23 -35.06 3.97
CA ARG A 97 -9.82 -36.14 3.15
C ARG A 97 -11.31 -36.29 3.39
N LEU A 98 -11.76 -36.21 4.64
CA LEU A 98 -13.18 -36.20 5.03
C LEU A 98 -13.90 -34.87 4.73
N ARG A 99 -13.24 -33.89 4.10
CA ARG A 99 -13.78 -32.56 3.76
C ARG A 99 -14.23 -31.73 4.97
N ARG A 100 -13.78 -32.09 6.18
CA ARG A 100 -14.06 -31.44 7.47
C ARG A 100 -13.20 -30.19 7.67
N HIS A 101 -13.28 -29.24 6.72
CA HIS A 101 -12.37 -28.07 6.67
C HIS A 101 -12.43 -27.19 7.92
N ALA A 102 -13.59 -27.10 8.57
CA ALA A 102 -13.78 -26.34 9.82
C ALA A 102 -13.01 -26.93 11.00
N ASP A 103 -12.91 -28.25 11.06
CA ASP A 103 -12.19 -29.01 12.11
C ASP A 103 -10.68 -29.09 11.78
N ALA A 104 -10.35 -29.11 10.49
CA ALA A 104 -8.98 -29.16 9.98
C ALA A 104 -8.21 -27.83 10.13
N ALA A 105 -8.86 -26.68 9.89
CA ALA A 105 -8.18 -25.38 9.85
C ALA A 105 -7.43 -25.01 11.15
N PRO A 106 -7.99 -25.21 12.36
CA PRO A 106 -7.27 -24.96 13.62
C PRO A 106 -6.02 -25.84 13.81
N LEU A 107 -6.02 -27.07 13.27
CA LEU A 107 -4.84 -27.94 13.34
C LEU A 107 -3.70 -27.42 12.46
N ALA A 108 -4.02 -26.93 11.27
CA ALA A 108 -3.04 -26.29 10.38
C ALA A 108 -2.45 -25.01 11.00
N GLU A 109 -3.28 -24.19 11.65
CA GLU A 109 -2.80 -23.01 12.39
C GLU A 109 -1.89 -23.41 13.56
N ARG A 110 -2.27 -24.43 14.35
CA ARG A 110 -1.48 -24.93 15.48
C ARG A 110 -0.11 -25.49 15.05
N LEU A 111 -0.04 -26.10 13.87
CA LEU A 111 1.21 -26.58 13.26
C LEU A 111 2.04 -25.47 12.59
N GLY A 112 1.57 -24.22 12.59
CA GLY A 112 2.25 -23.08 11.98
C GLY A 112 2.08 -22.95 10.46
N ASP A 113 1.34 -23.84 9.79
CA ASP A 113 1.03 -23.73 8.35
C ASP A 113 -0.09 -22.71 8.11
N THR A 114 0.27 -21.44 8.28
CA THR A 114 -0.64 -20.29 8.10
C THR A 114 -1.26 -20.27 6.70
N ALA A 115 -0.52 -20.68 5.66
CA ALA A 115 -1.00 -20.69 4.29
C ALA A 115 -2.13 -21.73 4.10
N ARG A 116 -1.94 -22.93 4.63
CA ARG A 116 -2.97 -23.98 4.63
C ARG A 116 -4.16 -23.60 5.53
N ALA A 117 -3.91 -23.02 6.70
CA ALA A 117 -4.97 -22.60 7.60
C ALA A 117 -5.91 -21.57 6.92
N ILE A 118 -5.37 -20.56 6.23
CA ILE A 118 -6.16 -19.60 5.44
C ILE A 118 -6.99 -20.30 4.36
N GLU A 119 -6.42 -21.28 3.65
CA GLU A 119 -7.15 -22.06 2.63
C GLU A 119 -8.32 -22.84 3.26
N LEU A 120 -8.08 -23.53 4.37
CA LEU A 120 -9.08 -24.37 5.04
C LEU A 120 -10.18 -23.53 5.69
N TYR A 121 -9.86 -22.43 6.37
CA TYR A 121 -10.86 -21.50 6.89
C TYR A 121 -11.71 -20.89 5.77
N GLY A 122 -11.12 -20.57 4.62
CA GLY A 122 -11.85 -20.13 3.43
C GLY A 122 -12.82 -21.19 2.90
N ARG A 123 -12.39 -22.45 2.81
CA ARG A 123 -13.24 -23.60 2.42
C ARG A 123 -14.32 -23.95 3.46
N ALA A 124 -14.11 -23.56 4.72
CA ALA A 124 -15.04 -23.72 5.83
C ALA A 124 -16.02 -22.55 5.98
N HIS A 125 -15.98 -21.56 5.07
CA HIS A 125 -16.73 -20.29 5.15
C HIS A 125 -16.43 -19.44 6.41
N ARG A 126 -15.36 -19.75 7.14
CA ARG A 126 -14.92 -19.03 8.34
C ARG A 126 -14.05 -17.83 7.98
N ALA A 127 -14.66 -16.86 7.29
CA ALA A 127 -13.95 -15.73 6.70
C ALA A 127 -13.22 -14.83 7.72
N LEU A 128 -13.74 -14.69 8.95
CA LEU A 128 -13.10 -13.92 10.02
C LEU A 128 -11.77 -14.53 10.48
N ASP A 129 -11.71 -15.86 10.61
CA ASP A 129 -10.48 -16.56 11.01
C ASP A 129 -9.40 -16.48 9.91
N ALA A 130 -9.79 -16.71 8.66
CA ALA A 130 -8.90 -16.52 7.51
C ALA A 130 -8.43 -15.06 7.36
N ALA A 131 -9.32 -14.09 7.59
CA ALA A 131 -8.97 -12.66 7.55
C ALA A 131 -8.02 -12.28 8.69
N ARG A 132 -8.21 -12.78 9.91
CA ARG A 132 -7.28 -12.61 11.05
C ARG A 132 -5.87 -13.08 10.68
N LEU A 133 -5.74 -14.26 10.08
CA LEU A 133 -4.45 -14.78 9.62
C LEU A 133 -3.85 -13.96 8.47
N LEU A 134 -4.68 -13.41 7.58
CA LEU A 134 -4.21 -12.48 6.55
C LEU A 134 -3.77 -11.13 7.14
N GLU A 135 -4.44 -10.61 8.18
CA GLU A 135 -4.01 -9.42 8.92
C GLU A 135 -2.65 -9.63 9.62
N THR A 136 -2.40 -10.79 10.26
CA THR A 136 -1.09 -11.06 10.89
C THR A 136 0.06 -11.17 9.88
N GLN A 137 -0.25 -11.51 8.63
CA GLN A 137 0.69 -11.53 7.51
C GLN A 137 0.79 -10.18 6.78
N GLY A 138 0.16 -9.10 7.29
CA GLY A 138 0.15 -7.78 6.66
C GLY A 138 -0.67 -7.69 5.36
N ARG A 139 -1.43 -8.74 5.00
CA ARG A 139 -2.16 -8.88 3.73
C ARG A 139 -3.55 -8.23 3.79
N ASP A 140 -3.62 -6.98 4.26
CA ASP A 140 -4.86 -6.19 4.43
C ASP A 140 -5.72 -6.10 3.15
N ARG A 141 -5.11 -6.16 1.96
CA ARG A 141 -5.86 -6.21 0.67
C ARG A 141 -6.59 -7.53 0.45
N ASP A 142 -6.02 -8.64 0.90
CA ASP A 142 -6.60 -9.97 0.73
C ASP A 142 -7.64 -10.25 1.82
N ALA A 143 -7.33 -9.86 3.07
CA ALA A 143 -8.28 -9.89 4.17
C ALA A 143 -9.55 -9.07 3.83
N GLY A 144 -9.38 -7.84 3.33
CA GLY A 144 -10.49 -7.00 2.90
C GLY A 144 -11.36 -7.64 1.81
N ARG A 145 -10.74 -8.13 0.72
CA ARG A 145 -11.48 -8.79 -0.38
C ARG A 145 -12.20 -10.08 0.04
N MET A 146 -11.68 -10.78 1.05
CA MET A 146 -12.33 -11.96 1.61
C MET A 146 -13.54 -11.58 2.45
N LEU A 147 -13.41 -10.56 3.31
CA LEU A 147 -14.52 -10.08 4.15
C LEU A 147 -15.61 -9.35 3.35
N GLU A 148 -15.26 -8.63 2.28
CA GLU A 148 -16.22 -8.05 1.33
C GLU A 148 -17.16 -9.14 0.78
N ARG A 149 -16.60 -10.23 0.23
CA ARG A 149 -17.39 -11.37 -0.27
C ARG A 149 -18.14 -12.13 0.81
N ALA A 150 -17.59 -12.20 2.02
CA ALA A 150 -18.27 -12.83 3.14
C ALA A 150 -19.48 -12.02 3.59
N LEU A 151 -19.38 -10.68 3.58
CA LEU A 151 -20.47 -9.79 3.97
C LEU A 151 -21.70 -9.90 3.07
N ASP A 152 -21.49 -10.09 1.76
CA ASP A 152 -22.56 -10.33 0.78
C ASP A 152 -23.37 -11.61 1.07
N LEU A 153 -22.74 -12.60 1.70
CA LEU A 153 -23.31 -13.92 2.03
C LEU A 153 -23.65 -14.10 3.51
N ALA A 154 -23.31 -13.12 4.37
CA ALA A 154 -23.41 -13.23 5.82
C ALA A 154 -24.85 -13.17 6.33
N SER A 155 -25.16 -14.01 7.32
CA SER A 155 -26.38 -13.87 8.12
C SER A 155 -26.35 -12.61 8.99
N ASP A 156 -27.50 -12.16 9.48
CA ASP A 156 -27.58 -10.94 10.29
C ASP A 156 -26.76 -11.01 11.59
N ALA A 157 -26.52 -12.20 12.14
CA ALA A 157 -25.64 -12.41 13.29
C ALA A 157 -24.14 -12.28 12.95
N GLU A 158 -23.74 -12.62 11.73
CA GLU A 158 -22.34 -12.60 11.29
C GLU A 158 -21.93 -11.24 10.70
N ARG A 159 -22.91 -10.45 10.24
CA ARG A 159 -22.69 -9.15 9.59
C ARG A 159 -21.92 -8.17 10.47
N ALA A 160 -22.31 -7.95 11.72
CA ALA A 160 -21.67 -6.93 12.57
C ALA A 160 -20.18 -7.23 12.85
N PRO A 161 -19.77 -8.48 13.19
CA PRO A 161 -18.35 -8.86 13.24
C PRO A 161 -17.58 -8.63 11.94
N ILE A 162 -18.16 -8.99 10.79
CA ILE A 162 -17.52 -8.81 9.47
C ILE A 162 -17.39 -7.33 9.12
N GLN A 163 -18.41 -6.51 9.41
CA GLN A 163 -18.39 -5.07 9.22
C GLN A 163 -17.31 -4.39 10.09
N LEU A 164 -17.17 -4.79 11.36
CA LEU A 164 -16.12 -4.29 12.24
C LEU A 164 -14.71 -4.62 11.70
N ALA A 165 -14.47 -5.89 11.35
CA ALA A 165 -13.18 -6.35 10.83
C ALA A 165 -12.83 -5.66 9.50
N LEU A 166 -13.78 -5.59 8.56
CA LEU A 166 -13.58 -4.93 7.26
C LEU A 166 -13.40 -3.41 7.43
N GLY A 167 -14.20 -2.76 8.28
CA GLY A 167 -14.08 -1.34 8.59
C GLY A 167 -12.70 -0.99 9.17
N ARG A 168 -12.19 -1.81 10.09
CA ARG A 168 -10.81 -1.71 10.63
C ARG A 168 -9.75 -1.78 9.52
N ILE A 169 -9.85 -2.76 8.62
CA ILE A 169 -8.92 -2.98 7.51
C ILE A 169 -8.96 -1.81 6.51
N LEU A 170 -10.17 -1.34 6.14
CA LEU A 170 -10.35 -0.23 5.21
C LEU A 170 -9.82 1.10 5.81
N ALA A 171 -10.02 1.35 7.10
CA ALA A 171 -9.44 2.50 7.80
C ALA A 171 -7.90 2.48 7.72
N ARG A 172 -7.24 1.35 7.99
CA ARG A 172 -5.78 1.23 7.85
C ARG A 172 -5.29 1.46 6.41
N ARG A 173 -6.09 1.11 5.42
CA ARG A 173 -5.79 1.28 3.98
C ARG A 173 -6.07 2.70 3.45
N GLY A 174 -6.68 3.57 4.25
CA GLY A 174 -7.07 4.93 3.90
C GLY A 174 -8.42 5.06 3.16
N ALA A 175 -9.23 3.99 3.13
CA ALA A 175 -10.59 3.99 2.57
C ALA A 175 -11.59 4.41 3.66
N TYR A 176 -11.44 5.65 4.13
CA TYR A 176 -12.14 6.16 5.31
C TYR A 176 -13.66 6.29 5.15
N PRO A 177 -14.23 6.71 4.00
CA PRO A 177 -15.70 6.78 3.84
C PRO A 177 -16.38 5.41 3.97
N GLU A 178 -15.83 4.39 3.30
CA GLU A 178 -16.34 3.02 3.36
C GLU A 178 -16.15 2.42 4.76
N ALA A 179 -14.98 2.65 5.37
CA ALA A 179 -14.72 2.25 6.75
C ALA A 179 -15.71 2.89 7.74
N THR A 180 -15.98 4.20 7.61
CA THR A 180 -16.91 4.94 8.46
C THR A 180 -18.31 4.31 8.43
N ARG A 181 -18.83 4.00 7.23
CA ARG A 181 -20.15 3.36 7.09
C ARG A 181 -20.20 2.00 7.78
N LEU A 182 -19.20 1.14 7.53
CA LEU A 182 -19.16 -0.20 8.12
C LEU A 182 -19.00 -0.15 9.64
N LEU A 183 -18.22 0.77 10.18
CA LEU A 183 -18.07 0.97 11.63
C LEU A 183 -19.37 1.49 12.26
N GLN A 184 -20.10 2.39 11.60
CA GLN A 184 -21.42 2.86 12.04
C GLN A 184 -22.48 1.74 12.02
N ASP A 185 -22.44 0.85 11.03
CA ASP A 185 -23.33 -0.32 10.95
C ASP A 185 -22.98 -1.34 12.03
N ALA A 186 -21.70 -1.69 12.21
CA ALA A 186 -21.22 -2.62 13.25
C ALA A 186 -21.53 -2.13 14.67
N ARG A 187 -21.51 -0.81 14.91
CA ARG A 187 -21.80 -0.17 16.20
C ARG A 187 -23.21 -0.44 16.74
N ARG A 188 -24.14 -0.84 15.86
CA ARG A 188 -25.53 -1.17 16.26
C ARG A 188 -25.54 -2.36 17.23
N ASP A 189 -24.68 -3.34 17.00
CA ASP A 189 -24.42 -4.43 17.93
C ASP A 189 -23.85 -3.89 19.26
N ALA A 190 -24.47 -4.26 20.38
CA ALA A 190 -24.10 -3.74 21.69
C ALA A 190 -22.74 -4.26 22.21
N ALA A 191 -22.35 -5.48 21.84
CA ALA A 191 -21.08 -6.07 22.25
C ALA A 191 -19.90 -5.49 21.47
N LEU A 192 -20.10 -5.21 20.19
CA LEU A 192 -19.06 -4.62 19.31
C LEU A 192 -18.97 -3.09 19.40
N ARG A 193 -19.99 -2.44 19.97
CA ARG A 193 -20.12 -0.98 20.07
C ARG A 193 -18.86 -0.25 20.55
N PRO A 194 -18.19 -0.65 21.66
CA PRO A 194 -17.03 0.10 22.15
C PRO A 194 -15.84 0.03 21.18
N GLU A 195 -15.61 -1.13 20.55
CA GLU A 195 -14.52 -1.29 19.59
C GLU A 195 -14.81 -0.57 18.27
N ALA A 196 -16.02 -0.70 17.74
CA ALA A 196 -16.46 0.05 16.56
C ALA A 196 -16.30 1.55 16.76
N GLN A 197 -16.68 2.06 17.94
CA GLN A 197 -16.58 3.49 18.27
C GLN A 197 -15.12 3.97 18.37
N ARG A 198 -14.21 3.19 18.98
CA ARG A 198 -12.77 3.51 19.00
C ARG A 198 -12.22 3.73 17.58
N HIS A 199 -12.52 2.80 16.67
CA HIS A 199 -12.10 2.92 15.28
C HIS A 199 -12.81 4.06 14.53
N LEU A 200 -14.07 4.37 14.87
CA LEU A 200 -14.84 5.45 14.26
C LEU A 200 -14.26 6.83 14.59
N VAL A 201 -13.88 7.09 15.86
CA VAL A 201 -13.21 8.35 16.28
C VAL A 201 -11.98 8.64 15.44
N ALA A 202 -11.08 7.65 15.30
CA ALA A 202 -9.86 7.80 14.52
C ALA A 202 -10.14 7.98 13.01
N THR A 203 -11.14 7.28 12.47
CA THR A 203 -11.51 7.35 11.05
C THR A 203 -12.12 8.70 10.68
N LEU A 204 -13.05 9.23 11.50
CA LEU A 204 -13.64 10.55 11.30
C LEU A 204 -12.59 11.67 11.41
N ALA A 205 -11.68 11.58 12.39
CA ALA A 205 -10.57 12.52 12.52
C ALA A 205 -9.63 12.48 11.30
N ALA A 206 -9.36 11.30 10.73
CA ALA A 206 -8.54 11.15 9.52
C ALA A 206 -9.21 11.70 8.25
N MET A 207 -10.55 11.80 8.23
CA MET A 207 -11.32 12.50 7.19
C MET A 207 -11.38 14.03 7.39
N GLY A 208 -10.82 14.56 8.48
CA GLY A 208 -10.94 15.98 8.86
C GLY A 208 -12.26 16.34 9.55
N LEU A 209 -13.15 15.38 9.78
CA LEU A 209 -14.45 15.56 10.44
C LEU A 209 -14.28 15.64 11.97
N ARG A 210 -13.59 16.68 12.44
CA ARG A 210 -13.18 16.82 13.85
C ARG A 210 -14.34 16.88 14.82
N ASP A 211 -15.45 17.53 14.49
CA ASP A 211 -16.59 17.62 15.41
C ASP A 211 -17.32 16.28 15.53
N GLY A 212 -17.57 15.59 14.42
CA GLY A 212 -18.08 14.21 14.46
C GLY A 212 -17.13 13.23 15.20
N ALA A 213 -15.81 13.46 15.15
CA ALA A 213 -14.84 12.70 15.93
C ALA A 213 -14.90 13.03 17.44
N ARG A 214 -15.21 14.27 17.83
CA ARG A 214 -15.47 14.66 19.23
C ARG A 214 -16.76 14.02 19.74
N ASP A 215 -17.84 14.09 18.98
CA ASP A 215 -19.12 13.46 19.32
C ASP A 215 -18.96 11.94 19.49
N ALA A 216 -18.24 11.31 18.56
CA ALA A 216 -17.92 9.89 18.66
C ALA A 216 -17.05 9.57 19.90
N LEU A 217 -16.13 10.46 20.29
CA LEU A 217 -15.31 10.30 21.49
C LEU A 217 -16.13 10.50 22.78
N LEU A 218 -17.09 11.41 22.80
CA LEU A 218 -18.02 11.60 23.93
C LEU A 218 -18.88 10.34 24.15
N GLU A 219 -19.43 9.77 23.08
CA GLU A 219 -20.16 8.50 23.14
C GLU A 219 -19.23 7.33 23.54
N LEU A 220 -17.99 7.28 23.05
CA LEU A 220 -17.00 6.30 23.51
C LEU A 220 -16.75 6.40 25.02
N ARG A 221 -16.61 7.62 25.57
CA ARG A 221 -16.39 7.83 27.00
C ARG A 221 -17.59 7.44 27.86
N GLY A 222 -18.80 7.44 27.30
CA GLY A 222 -19.99 6.86 27.94
C GLY A 222 -19.96 5.33 28.02
N LEU A 223 -19.22 4.66 27.14
CA LEU A 223 -19.02 3.21 27.11
C LEU A 223 -17.76 2.76 27.85
N ASP A 224 -16.72 3.60 27.81
CA ASP A 224 -15.38 3.36 28.35
C ASP A 224 -14.85 4.64 29.02
N PRO A 225 -15.11 4.84 30.33
CA PRO A 225 -14.69 6.04 31.05
C PRO A 225 -13.17 6.27 31.10
N SER A 226 -12.35 5.27 30.74
CA SER A 226 -10.89 5.39 30.69
C SER A 226 -10.40 6.15 29.45
N ALA A 227 -11.26 6.34 28.44
CA ALA A 227 -10.88 7.03 27.21
C ALA A 227 -10.60 8.54 27.47
N PRO A 228 -9.48 9.09 26.91
CA PRO A 228 -9.13 10.50 27.01
C PRO A 228 -10.27 11.46 26.68
N ALA A 229 -10.39 12.55 27.45
CA ALA A 229 -11.39 13.59 27.22
C ALA A 229 -11.06 14.50 26.02
N ASP A 230 -9.76 14.70 25.74
CA ASP A 230 -9.28 15.47 24.60
C ASP A 230 -9.09 14.58 23.35
N LEU A 231 -9.59 15.06 22.21
CA LEU A 231 -9.48 14.36 20.92
C LEU A 231 -8.03 14.26 20.45
N ASP A 232 -7.22 15.31 20.61
CA ASP A 232 -5.83 15.25 20.16
C ASP A 232 -4.99 14.33 21.08
N GLN A 233 -5.31 14.22 22.37
CA GLN A 233 -4.75 13.23 23.29
C GLN A 233 -5.14 11.80 22.92
N TYR A 234 -6.42 11.56 22.60
CA TYR A 234 -6.89 10.29 22.08
C TYR A 234 -6.13 9.87 20.82
N LEU A 235 -6.04 10.79 19.84
CA LEU A 235 -5.38 10.53 18.55
C LEU A 235 -3.86 10.36 18.67
N ARG A 236 -3.20 10.93 19.68
CA ARG A 236 -1.80 10.64 20.01
C ARG A 236 -1.65 9.18 20.44
N GLY A 237 -2.34 8.76 21.52
CA GLY A 237 -2.28 7.38 22.00
C GLY A 237 -2.71 6.33 20.96
N TRP A 238 -3.66 6.68 20.09
CA TRP A 238 -4.06 5.83 18.95
C TRP A 238 -2.93 5.62 17.93
N ARG A 239 -2.14 6.65 17.63
CA ARG A 239 -0.97 6.53 16.74
C ARG A 239 0.11 5.66 17.37
N ASP A 240 0.32 5.77 18.67
CA ASP A 240 1.35 5.01 19.38
C ASP A 240 0.99 3.51 19.37
N GLN A 241 -0.24 3.14 19.76
CA GLN A 241 -0.75 1.77 19.70
C GLN A 241 -0.74 1.16 18.28
N THR A 242 -1.01 1.98 17.25
CA THR A 242 -0.95 1.54 15.83
C THR A 242 0.47 1.54 15.26
N THR A 243 1.45 2.12 15.96
CA THR A 243 2.87 2.09 15.61
C THR A 243 3.59 0.92 16.29
N GLU A 244 3.23 0.56 17.53
CA GLU A 244 3.74 -0.64 18.20
C GLU A 244 3.31 -1.92 17.46
N ARG A 245 2.06 -1.99 16.97
CA ARG A 245 1.60 -3.08 16.08
C ARG A 245 2.33 -3.17 14.73
N LYS A 246 3.12 -2.16 14.34
CA LYS A 246 3.97 -2.18 13.11
C LYS A 246 5.40 -2.68 13.34
N THR A 247 5.74 -3.13 14.55
CA THR A 247 7.07 -3.70 14.85
C THR A 247 7.19 -5.20 14.56
N GLY A 248 6.08 -5.87 14.23
CA GLY A 248 6.08 -7.19 13.58
C GLY A 248 6.68 -7.09 12.18
N ARG A 249 7.94 -7.54 12.03
CA ARG A 249 8.66 -7.51 10.76
C ARG A 249 8.09 -8.55 9.79
N ASP A 250 7.27 -8.09 8.85
CA ASP A 250 7.55 -8.34 7.44
C ASP A 250 7.02 -7.16 6.60
N ARG A 251 7.97 -6.31 6.19
CA ARG A 251 7.71 -5.15 5.34
C ARG A 251 7.71 -5.61 3.90
N GLU A 252 6.63 -5.35 3.15
CA GLU A 252 6.45 -5.75 1.75
C GLU A 252 7.73 -5.50 0.93
N VAL A 253 8.42 -6.58 0.53
CA VAL A 253 9.63 -6.52 -0.31
C VAL A 253 9.19 -6.61 -1.77
N ILE A 254 9.12 -5.46 -2.45
CA ILE A 254 8.77 -5.44 -3.86
C ILE A 254 9.98 -5.81 -4.73
N ALA A 255 9.71 -6.57 -5.80
CA ALA A 255 10.71 -7.07 -6.74
C ALA A 255 11.90 -7.82 -6.10
N ASN A 256 11.71 -8.41 -4.91
CA ASN A 256 12.73 -9.12 -4.13
C ASN A 256 14.01 -8.28 -3.88
N ARG A 257 13.87 -6.95 -3.78
CA ARG A 257 14.99 -6.01 -3.60
C ARG A 257 14.67 -4.79 -2.76
N TYR A 258 13.45 -4.27 -2.88
CA TYR A 258 13.07 -3.01 -2.24
C TYR A 258 12.09 -3.25 -1.11
N ARG A 259 12.57 -3.17 0.14
CA ARG A 259 11.73 -3.33 1.32
C ARG A 259 11.05 -2.01 1.65
N LEU A 260 9.73 -1.95 1.48
CA LEU A 260 8.94 -0.73 1.74
C LEU A 260 8.96 -0.37 3.24
N ASP A 261 9.18 0.89 3.56
CA ASP A 261 9.23 1.40 4.95
C ASP A 261 7.92 2.09 5.33
N ARG A 262 7.64 3.24 4.70
CA ARG A 262 6.49 4.10 4.99
C ARG A 262 6.04 4.88 3.75
N LEU A 263 4.77 5.26 3.72
CA LEU A 263 4.27 6.19 2.72
C LEU A 263 4.89 7.59 2.93
N LEU A 264 5.40 8.20 1.86
CA LEU A 264 5.88 9.59 1.81
C LEU A 264 4.82 10.54 1.27
N GLY A 265 3.95 10.08 0.36
CA GLY A 265 2.85 10.86 -0.19
C GLY A 265 1.95 10.07 -1.13
N ALA A 266 0.79 10.64 -1.46
CA ALA A 266 -0.13 10.12 -2.47
C ALA A 266 -0.72 11.28 -3.28
N GLY A 267 -0.87 11.09 -4.59
CA GLY A 267 -1.41 12.08 -5.52
C GLY A 267 -2.06 11.40 -6.72
N ALA A 268 -2.65 12.17 -7.65
CA ALA A 268 -3.49 11.62 -8.72
C ALA A 268 -2.83 10.51 -9.56
N SER A 269 -1.50 10.55 -9.77
CA SER A 269 -0.75 9.56 -10.55
C SER A 269 -0.33 8.31 -9.76
N GLY A 270 -0.29 8.34 -8.42
CA GLY A 270 0.19 7.21 -7.63
C GLY A 270 0.50 7.48 -6.15
N ARG A 271 1.18 6.52 -5.53
CA ARG A 271 1.68 6.56 -4.14
C ARG A 271 3.20 6.53 -4.13
N VAL A 272 3.83 7.34 -3.30
CA VAL A 272 5.29 7.37 -3.12
C VAL A 272 5.63 6.81 -1.74
N PHE A 273 6.53 5.82 -1.69
CA PHE A 273 7.00 5.17 -0.47
C PHE A 273 8.49 5.43 -0.25
N LEU A 274 8.90 5.58 1.01
CA LEU A 274 10.27 5.34 1.43
C LEU A 274 10.49 3.82 1.41
N ALA A 275 11.60 3.37 0.87
CA ALA A 275 12.02 1.97 0.88
C ALA A 275 13.52 1.86 1.11
N ILE A 276 13.99 0.68 1.49
CA ILE A 276 15.41 0.33 1.50
C ILE A 276 15.69 -0.55 0.29
N ASP A 277 16.66 -0.15 -0.54
CA ASP A 277 17.27 -1.00 -1.55
C ASP A 277 18.24 -1.95 -0.83
N GLU A 278 17.84 -3.21 -0.67
CA GLU A 278 18.60 -4.18 0.16
C GLU A 278 19.88 -4.67 -0.53
N VAL A 279 20.00 -4.47 -1.84
CA VAL A 279 21.23 -4.77 -2.59
C VAL A 279 22.23 -3.62 -2.48
N ALA A 280 21.76 -2.37 -2.59
CA ALA A 280 22.62 -1.19 -2.51
C ALA A 280 22.80 -0.61 -1.09
N GLY A 281 22.09 -1.15 -0.08
CA GLY A 281 22.17 -0.73 1.32
C GLY A 281 21.70 0.70 1.60
N ARG A 282 20.84 1.28 0.74
CA ARG A 282 20.48 2.70 0.81
C ARG A 282 18.97 2.95 0.78
N SER A 283 18.56 4.07 1.39
CA SER A 283 17.20 4.58 1.29
C SER A 283 16.89 5.09 -0.12
N VAL A 284 15.72 4.72 -0.64
CA VAL A 284 15.20 5.15 -1.95
C VAL A 284 13.74 5.57 -1.82
N ALA A 285 13.27 6.43 -2.70
CA ALA A 285 11.85 6.72 -2.84
C ALA A 285 11.29 5.89 -4.01
N ILE A 286 10.10 5.32 -3.86
CA ILE A 286 9.47 4.48 -4.89
C ILE A 286 8.06 4.99 -5.17
N LYS A 287 7.85 5.51 -6.38
CA LYS A 287 6.55 5.95 -6.89
C LYS A 287 5.87 4.79 -7.61
N MET A 288 4.78 4.29 -7.04
CA MET A 288 3.93 3.23 -7.58
C MET A 288 2.68 3.84 -8.21
N PHE A 289 2.43 3.57 -9.48
CA PHE A 289 1.37 4.22 -10.25
C PHE A 289 0.05 3.46 -10.16
N PHE A 290 -1.08 4.16 -9.99
CA PHE A 290 -2.39 3.51 -9.81
C PHE A 290 -2.85 2.69 -11.03
N ALA A 291 -2.43 3.09 -12.24
CA ALA A 291 -2.81 2.44 -13.50
C ALA A 291 -1.97 1.19 -13.87
N ALA A 292 -1.04 0.76 -13.01
CA ALA A 292 -0.11 -0.36 -13.28
C ALA A 292 -0.80 -1.69 -13.65
N GLY A 293 -2.06 -1.88 -13.26
CA GLY A 293 -2.84 -3.08 -13.58
C GLY A 293 -3.39 -3.17 -15.02
N ALA A 294 -3.42 -2.06 -15.77
CA ALA A 294 -4.04 -1.99 -17.10
C ALA A 294 -2.99 -1.74 -18.21
N ARG A 295 -2.19 -2.78 -18.52
CA ARG A 295 -1.22 -2.74 -19.64
C ARG A 295 -1.95 -2.36 -20.94
N GLY A 296 -1.44 -1.35 -21.64
CA GLY A 296 -2.01 -0.85 -22.90
C GLY A 296 -3.03 0.29 -22.77
N GLY A 297 -3.33 0.77 -21.56
CA GLY A 297 -4.10 2.00 -21.38
C GLY A 297 -3.25 3.27 -21.56
N ALA A 298 -3.86 4.38 -21.98
CA ALA A 298 -3.17 5.67 -22.20
C ALA A 298 -2.38 6.18 -20.97
N ALA A 299 -2.88 5.92 -19.76
CA ALA A 299 -2.17 6.24 -18.51
C ALA A 299 -0.89 5.41 -18.31
N TYR A 300 -0.87 4.15 -18.78
CA TYR A 300 0.31 3.29 -18.73
C TYR A 300 1.36 3.73 -19.75
N GLU A 301 0.96 4.07 -20.97
CA GLU A 301 1.87 4.62 -21.99
C GLU A 301 2.48 5.96 -21.55
N ARG A 302 1.69 6.80 -20.87
CA ARG A 302 2.15 8.04 -20.25
C ARG A 302 3.22 7.78 -19.18
N PHE A 303 2.98 6.87 -18.24
CA PHE A 303 3.96 6.43 -17.24
C PHE A 303 5.27 5.93 -17.90
N VAL A 304 5.18 5.09 -18.93
CA VAL A 304 6.37 4.58 -19.63
C VAL A 304 7.16 5.71 -20.30
N ARG A 305 6.49 6.73 -20.84
CA ARG A 305 7.15 7.92 -21.41
C ARG A 305 7.82 8.77 -20.34
N GLU A 306 7.14 9.06 -19.23
CA GLU A 306 7.67 9.82 -18.09
C GLU A 306 8.90 9.15 -17.48
N ALA A 307 8.81 7.86 -17.14
CA ALA A 307 9.90 7.12 -16.53
C ALA A 307 11.13 7.01 -17.45
N ARG A 308 10.93 6.85 -18.77
CA ARG A 308 12.01 6.92 -19.75
C ARG A 308 12.69 8.29 -19.77
N LEU A 309 11.91 9.38 -19.90
CA LEU A 309 12.46 10.74 -19.92
C LEU A 309 13.26 11.05 -18.65
N ALA A 310 12.68 10.78 -17.47
CA ALA A 310 13.34 10.98 -16.19
C ALA A 310 14.65 10.17 -16.06
N SER A 311 14.69 8.92 -16.57
CA SER A 311 15.91 8.08 -16.57
C SER A 311 17.08 8.64 -17.41
N THR A 312 16.80 9.52 -18.38
CA THR A 312 17.84 10.16 -19.23
C THR A 312 18.43 11.45 -18.65
N LEU A 313 17.78 12.02 -17.64
CA LEU A 313 18.20 13.28 -17.02
C LEU A 313 19.04 12.97 -15.78
N ARG A 314 20.34 13.29 -15.85
CA ARG A 314 21.27 13.21 -14.72
C ARG A 314 21.97 14.54 -14.51
N HIS A 315 21.72 15.15 -13.37
CA HIS A 315 22.32 16.43 -12.96
C HIS A 315 22.22 16.57 -11.42
N PRO A 316 23.20 17.17 -10.72
CA PRO A 316 23.16 17.27 -9.25
C PRO A 316 21.91 17.96 -8.68
N SER A 317 21.34 18.91 -9.42
CA SER A 317 20.11 19.64 -9.05
C SER A 317 18.81 19.03 -9.59
N LEU A 318 18.86 17.78 -10.06
CA LEU A 318 17.69 16.98 -10.44
C LEU A 318 17.60 15.73 -9.56
N VAL A 319 16.38 15.30 -9.22
CA VAL A 319 16.15 14.03 -8.52
C VAL A 319 16.57 12.87 -9.42
N GLU A 320 17.57 12.08 -9.00
CA GLU A 320 18.06 10.96 -9.83
C GLU A 320 17.08 9.78 -9.84
N VAL A 321 16.81 9.23 -11.03
CA VAL A 321 16.11 7.95 -11.21
C VAL A 321 17.12 6.81 -11.20
N TYR A 322 16.93 5.85 -10.31
CA TYR A 322 17.80 4.69 -10.16
C TYR A 322 17.32 3.45 -10.92
N ASP A 323 16.01 3.21 -10.97
CA ASP A 323 15.44 2.01 -11.59
C ASP A 323 13.98 2.26 -12.05
N VAL A 324 13.51 1.51 -13.05
CA VAL A 324 12.16 1.60 -13.61
C VAL A 324 11.63 0.19 -13.86
N SER A 325 10.60 -0.22 -13.14
CA SER A 325 9.86 -1.44 -13.46
C SER A 325 8.58 -1.11 -14.20
N VAL A 326 8.67 -1.11 -15.54
CA VAL A 326 7.50 -0.93 -16.43
C VAL A 326 6.45 -2.03 -16.21
N GLU A 327 6.89 -3.28 -16.03
CA GLU A 327 6.01 -4.43 -15.79
C GLU A 327 5.22 -4.32 -14.47
N ARG A 328 5.84 -3.79 -13.40
CA ARG A 328 5.25 -3.67 -12.06
C ARG A 328 4.69 -2.28 -11.77
N GLY A 329 4.83 -1.34 -12.71
CA GLY A 329 4.33 0.03 -12.60
C GLY A 329 4.95 0.86 -11.48
N PHE A 330 6.26 0.75 -11.28
CA PHE A 330 6.98 1.60 -10.31
C PHE A 330 8.24 2.25 -10.87
N LEU A 331 8.59 3.39 -10.26
CA LEU A 331 9.77 4.21 -10.51
C LEU A 331 10.55 4.35 -9.20
N VAL A 332 11.84 3.99 -9.20
CA VAL A 332 12.75 4.12 -8.05
C VAL A 332 13.63 5.34 -8.25
N MET A 333 13.64 6.24 -7.27
CA MET A 333 14.33 7.51 -7.32
C MET A 333 15.10 7.78 -6.02
N GLU A 334 15.99 8.77 -6.08
CA GLU A 334 16.72 9.29 -4.92
C GLU A 334 15.76 9.69 -3.79
N PHE A 335 16.03 9.23 -2.57
CA PHE A 335 15.32 9.71 -1.39
C PHE A 335 15.99 10.97 -0.85
N LEU A 336 15.23 12.06 -0.78
CA LEU A 336 15.71 13.36 -0.30
C LEU A 336 15.15 13.65 1.10
N PRO A 337 15.96 13.54 2.17
CA PRO A 337 15.48 13.58 3.54
C PRO A 337 15.07 14.98 4.02
N GLY A 338 15.47 16.05 3.32
CA GLY A 338 15.14 17.44 3.65
C GLY A 338 13.73 17.87 3.26
N GLY A 339 12.90 16.95 2.73
CA GLY A 339 11.51 17.18 2.34
C GLY A 339 11.35 17.98 1.04
N SER A 340 10.10 18.29 0.69
CA SER A 340 9.77 19.23 -0.38
C SER A 340 9.55 20.66 0.15
N LEU A 341 9.64 21.66 -0.72
CA LEU A 341 9.33 23.05 -0.39
C LEU A 341 7.88 23.19 0.08
N ALA A 342 6.93 22.46 -0.53
CA ALA A 342 5.54 22.42 -0.06
C ALA A 342 5.41 21.94 1.39
N GLN A 343 6.21 20.96 1.81
CA GLN A 343 6.20 20.47 3.21
C GLN A 343 6.75 21.52 4.19
N ARG A 344 7.75 22.31 3.77
CA ARG A 344 8.30 23.41 4.57
C ARG A 344 7.31 24.56 4.71
N LEU A 345 6.74 25.02 3.60
CA LEU A 345 5.73 26.08 3.59
C LEU A 345 4.49 25.68 4.42
N ALA A 346 4.03 24.43 4.33
CA ALA A 346 2.93 23.91 5.13
C ALA A 346 3.25 23.79 6.64
N ALA A 347 4.53 23.70 7.01
CA ALA A 347 4.99 23.76 8.41
C ALA A 347 5.10 25.20 8.94
N GLY A 348 4.92 26.22 8.09
CA GLY A 348 5.10 27.63 8.41
C GLY A 348 6.52 28.16 8.16
N ASP A 349 7.44 27.32 7.67
CA ASP A 349 8.80 27.74 7.33
C ASP A 349 8.79 28.63 6.08
N ARG A 350 9.27 29.88 6.22
CA ARG A 350 9.60 30.76 5.09
C ARG A 350 11.09 30.64 4.77
N LEU A 351 11.45 30.70 3.49
CA LEU A 351 12.86 30.78 3.13
C LEU A 351 13.37 32.21 3.31
N THR A 352 14.47 32.38 4.03
CA THR A 352 15.20 33.65 4.03
C THR A 352 15.61 34.02 2.59
N PRO A 353 15.80 35.31 2.25
CA PRO A 353 16.22 35.71 0.91
C PRO A 353 17.48 34.99 0.40
N VAL A 354 18.43 34.68 1.32
CA VAL A 354 19.64 33.91 1.01
C VAL A 354 19.33 32.46 0.65
N GLN A 355 18.41 31.80 1.38
CA GLN A 355 17.96 30.43 1.08
C GLN A 355 17.13 30.38 -0.20
N ALA A 356 16.21 31.34 -0.40
CA ALA A 356 15.42 31.45 -1.62
C ALA A 356 16.32 31.63 -2.85
N ARG A 357 17.31 32.53 -2.80
CA ARG A 357 18.31 32.69 -3.86
C ARG A 357 19.05 31.38 -4.16
N ARG A 358 19.54 30.66 -3.13
CA ARG A 358 20.26 29.39 -3.32
C ARG A 358 19.36 28.33 -3.97
N MET A 359 18.14 28.16 -3.46
CA MET A 359 17.16 27.22 -4.01
C MET A 359 16.89 27.51 -5.49
N VAL A 360 16.66 28.77 -5.86
CA VAL A 360 16.39 29.15 -7.25
C VAL A 360 17.60 28.92 -8.14
N LEU A 361 18.83 29.23 -7.69
CA LEU A 361 20.06 28.97 -8.46
C LEU A 361 20.29 27.47 -8.73
N ASP A 362 19.95 26.61 -7.76
CA ASP A 362 19.97 25.15 -7.95
C ASP A 362 18.86 24.70 -8.93
N VAL A 363 17.62 25.19 -8.78
CA VAL A 363 16.50 24.86 -9.69
C VAL A 363 16.78 25.33 -11.13
N ILE A 364 17.36 26.52 -11.31
CA ILE A 364 17.83 27.03 -12.61
C ILE A 364 18.80 26.05 -13.24
N ALA A 365 19.81 25.56 -12.49
CA ALA A 365 20.78 24.60 -13.02
C ALA A 365 20.13 23.26 -13.40
N GLY A 366 19.09 22.82 -12.66
CA GLY A 366 18.26 21.67 -13.03
C GLY A 366 17.47 21.88 -14.33
N LEU A 367 16.84 23.04 -14.49
CA LEU A 367 16.07 23.40 -15.68
C LEU A 367 16.98 23.56 -16.90
N GLU A 368 18.12 24.24 -16.79
CA GLU A 368 19.14 24.35 -17.86
C GLU A 368 19.56 22.96 -18.38
N ALA A 369 19.84 22.01 -17.47
CA ALA A 369 20.23 20.64 -17.82
C ALA A 369 19.15 19.82 -18.55
N ALA A 370 17.87 20.14 -18.33
CA ALA A 370 16.73 19.55 -19.02
C ALA A 370 16.43 20.26 -20.36
N HIS A 371 16.47 21.60 -20.37
CA HIS A 371 16.24 22.44 -21.56
C HIS A 371 17.29 22.17 -22.65
N HIS A 372 18.56 21.97 -22.28
CA HIS A 372 19.62 21.53 -23.20
C HIS A 372 19.37 20.15 -23.85
N ARG A 373 18.45 19.34 -23.30
CA ARG A 373 18.00 18.06 -23.87
C ARG A 373 16.64 18.17 -24.56
N GLY A 374 16.12 19.39 -24.76
CA GLY A 374 14.81 19.64 -25.36
C GLY A 374 13.61 19.31 -24.45
N VAL A 375 13.83 19.15 -23.14
CA VAL A 375 12.79 18.79 -22.17
C VAL A 375 12.38 20.03 -21.36
N VAL A 376 11.14 20.50 -21.55
CA VAL A 376 10.49 21.52 -20.70
C VAL A 376 9.78 20.81 -19.53
N HIS A 377 9.85 21.35 -18.31
CA HIS A 377 9.34 20.69 -17.11
C HIS A 377 7.81 20.75 -16.97
N ARG A 378 7.20 21.90 -17.27
CA ARG A 378 5.74 22.17 -17.32
C ARG A 378 4.97 22.03 -16.00
N ASP A 379 5.66 21.79 -14.89
CA ASP A 379 5.06 21.57 -13.57
C ASP A 379 6.03 21.97 -12.44
N VAL A 380 6.62 23.17 -12.55
CA VAL A 380 7.49 23.70 -11.50
C VAL A 380 6.60 24.25 -10.38
N LYS A 381 6.63 23.61 -9.21
CA LYS A 381 5.86 23.98 -8.02
C LYS A 381 6.53 23.51 -6.74
N PRO A 382 6.19 24.05 -5.55
CA PRO A 382 6.80 23.65 -4.28
C PRO A 382 6.76 22.15 -3.96
N ALA A 383 5.77 21.41 -4.46
CA ALA A 383 5.69 19.96 -4.27
C ALA A 383 6.79 19.18 -5.01
N ASN A 384 7.36 19.76 -6.07
CA ASN A 384 8.34 19.16 -6.97
C ASN A 384 9.78 19.66 -6.73
N VAL A 385 9.96 20.65 -5.83
CA VAL A 385 11.27 21.13 -5.36
C VAL A 385 11.59 20.44 -4.03
N PHE A 386 12.64 19.62 -4.00
CA PHE A 386 13.06 18.81 -2.86
C PHE A 386 14.43 19.25 -2.32
N PHE A 387 14.75 18.88 -1.08
CA PHE A 387 16.03 19.21 -0.44
C PHE A 387 16.80 17.97 0.02
N ASP A 388 18.09 17.92 -0.29
CA ASP A 388 19.00 16.90 0.25
C ASP A 388 19.34 17.14 1.74
N ALA A 389 20.14 16.25 2.33
CA ALA A 389 20.58 16.36 3.73
C ALA A 389 21.47 17.58 4.02
N ARG A 390 21.97 18.28 2.99
CA ARG A 390 22.79 19.50 3.09
C ARG A 390 21.98 20.77 2.81
N GLY A 391 20.69 20.63 2.45
CA GLY A 391 19.82 21.74 2.05
C GLY A 391 20.00 22.20 0.60
N THR A 392 20.70 21.43 -0.24
CA THR A 392 20.77 21.66 -1.70
C THR A 392 19.40 21.38 -2.31
N ALA A 393 18.91 22.25 -3.20
CA ALA A 393 17.62 22.00 -3.85
C ALA A 393 17.79 21.08 -5.07
N LYS A 394 16.81 20.19 -5.29
CA LYS A 394 16.70 19.33 -6.47
C LYS A 394 15.28 19.36 -7.01
N LEU A 395 15.16 19.49 -8.33
CA LEU A 395 13.88 19.47 -9.03
C LEU A 395 13.52 18.02 -9.46
N GLY A 396 12.30 17.59 -9.20
CA GLY A 396 11.79 16.25 -9.53
C GLY A 396 10.40 16.28 -10.18
N ASP A 397 9.91 15.11 -10.60
CA ASP A 397 8.59 14.93 -11.23
C ASP A 397 8.34 15.83 -12.46
N PHE A 398 9.09 15.59 -13.54
CA PHE A 398 8.90 16.23 -14.85
C PHE A 398 7.47 16.01 -15.38
N GLY A 399 6.69 17.10 -15.45
CA GLY A 399 5.25 17.13 -15.72
C GLY A 399 4.83 16.91 -17.18
N VAL A 400 5.34 15.86 -17.81
CA VAL A 400 5.05 15.54 -19.23
C VAL A 400 3.57 15.18 -19.48
N ALA A 401 2.78 14.99 -18.41
CA ALA A 401 1.36 14.61 -18.40
C ALA A 401 0.37 15.67 -18.91
N HIS A 402 0.62 16.97 -18.71
CA HIS A 402 -0.48 17.94 -18.62
C HIS A 402 -1.10 18.43 -19.95
N LEU A 403 -0.59 18.02 -21.11
CA LEU A 403 -1.03 18.54 -22.42
C LEU A 403 -2.41 18.06 -22.92
N VAL A 404 -3.10 17.16 -22.21
CA VAL A 404 -4.39 16.57 -22.69
C VAL A 404 -5.48 16.52 -21.60
N ASP A 405 -5.16 16.74 -20.33
CA ASP A 405 -6.12 16.52 -19.22
C ASP A 405 -7.11 17.67 -18.98
N LEU A 406 -7.04 18.75 -19.78
CA LEU A 406 -8.08 19.81 -19.82
C LEU A 406 -9.47 19.28 -20.25
N GLY A 407 -9.56 18.03 -20.73
CA GLY A 407 -10.80 17.38 -21.14
C GLY A 407 -11.49 16.47 -20.11
N GLN A 408 -10.93 16.24 -18.91
CA GLN A 408 -11.59 15.36 -17.90
C GLN A 408 -11.60 15.95 -16.48
N THR A 409 -12.82 16.11 -15.97
CA THR A 409 -13.14 16.72 -14.67
C THR A 409 -12.76 15.83 -13.49
N GLN A 410 -11.63 16.15 -12.83
CA GLN A 410 -11.39 15.77 -11.43
C GLN A 410 -11.06 17.03 -10.61
N THR A 411 -12.09 17.58 -9.97
CA THR A 411 -12.12 18.95 -9.42
C THR A 411 -11.26 19.22 -8.19
N GLY A 412 -10.71 18.19 -7.52
CA GLY A 412 -9.88 18.37 -6.32
C GLY A 412 -8.39 18.58 -6.59
N GLY A 413 -7.77 17.71 -7.38
CA GLY A 413 -6.33 17.76 -7.68
C GLY A 413 -5.92 18.83 -8.68
N LEU A 414 -6.87 19.28 -9.51
CA LEU A 414 -6.63 20.28 -10.55
C LEU A 414 -6.31 21.66 -9.94
N ILE A 415 -7.04 22.06 -8.88
CA ILE A 415 -6.93 23.38 -8.23
C ILE A 415 -5.49 23.65 -7.76
N GLY A 416 -4.84 22.68 -7.10
CA GLY A 416 -3.48 22.83 -6.59
C GLY A 416 -2.38 22.89 -7.67
N THR A 417 -2.70 22.53 -8.93
CA THR A 417 -1.76 22.67 -10.06
C THR A 417 -2.06 23.94 -10.87
N LEU A 418 -3.33 24.36 -10.96
CA LEU A 418 -3.74 25.61 -11.62
C LEU A 418 -3.05 26.84 -11.00
N ALA A 419 -2.83 26.84 -9.68
CA ALA A 419 -2.18 27.93 -8.94
C ALA A 419 -0.72 28.25 -9.34
N TYR A 420 -0.06 27.41 -10.13
CA TYR A 420 1.31 27.61 -10.64
C TYR A 420 1.39 27.57 -12.17
N MET A 421 0.26 27.42 -12.85
CA MET A 421 0.20 27.16 -14.28
C MET A 421 0.40 28.46 -15.08
N SER A 422 1.19 28.41 -16.15
CA SER A 422 1.42 29.60 -16.97
C SER A 422 0.22 29.95 -17.88
N PRO A 423 0.05 31.23 -18.27
CA PRO A 423 -1.03 31.68 -19.17
C PRO A 423 -1.14 30.86 -20.46
N GLU A 424 0.00 30.50 -21.06
CA GLU A 424 0.07 29.68 -22.27
C GLU A 424 -0.32 28.22 -22.03
N GLN A 425 -0.10 27.67 -20.83
CA GLN A 425 -0.59 26.35 -20.46
C GLN A 425 -2.11 26.35 -20.25
N ILE A 426 -2.66 27.39 -19.61
CA ILE A 426 -4.09 27.56 -19.37
C ILE A 426 -4.87 27.72 -20.69
N THR A 427 -4.32 28.48 -21.64
CA THR A 427 -4.92 28.69 -22.97
C THR A 427 -4.66 27.56 -23.98
N GLY A 428 -3.79 26.60 -23.65
CA GLY A 428 -3.38 25.55 -24.59
C GLY A 428 -2.48 26.04 -25.73
N ALA A 429 -1.86 27.21 -25.58
CA ALA A 429 -0.92 27.76 -26.54
C ALA A 429 0.43 27.00 -26.54
N ALA A 430 1.34 27.38 -27.45
CA ALA A 430 2.62 26.69 -27.61
C ALA A 430 3.53 26.86 -26.37
N ILE A 431 3.65 25.79 -25.57
CA ILE A 431 4.47 25.78 -24.35
C ILE A 431 5.96 25.77 -24.69
N SER A 432 6.69 26.80 -24.25
CA SER A 432 8.14 26.94 -24.36
C SER A 432 8.82 26.93 -22.97
N ILE A 433 10.13 27.16 -22.93
CA ILE A 433 10.90 27.35 -21.68
C ILE A 433 10.36 28.50 -20.80
N ALA A 434 9.63 29.46 -21.38
CA ALA A 434 9.03 30.58 -20.67
C ALA A 434 7.95 30.15 -19.67
N ALA A 435 7.34 28.97 -19.86
CA ALA A 435 6.37 28.41 -18.92
C ALA A 435 7.04 27.97 -17.60
N ASP A 436 8.21 27.35 -17.69
CA ASP A 436 9.00 26.95 -16.51
C ASP A 436 9.49 28.17 -15.73
N LEU A 437 9.86 29.25 -16.42
CA LEU A 437 10.24 30.53 -15.79
C LEU A 437 9.07 31.19 -15.04
N TYR A 438 7.87 31.18 -15.62
CA TYR A 438 6.68 31.71 -14.97
C TYR A 438 6.30 30.91 -13.71
N ALA A 439 6.26 29.58 -13.83
CA ALA A 439 5.95 28.68 -12.72
C ALA A 439 7.01 28.72 -11.59
N LEU A 440 8.28 28.91 -11.96
CA LEU A 440 9.36 29.22 -11.01
C LEU A 440 9.17 30.58 -10.32
N GLY A 441 8.68 31.60 -11.05
CA GLY A 441 8.30 32.89 -10.48
C GLY A 441 7.21 32.76 -9.40
N VAL A 442 6.14 32.00 -9.67
CA VAL A 442 5.08 31.74 -8.68
C VAL A 442 5.65 31.00 -7.47
N THR A 443 6.44 29.95 -7.70
CA THR A 443 7.11 29.16 -6.65
C THR A 443 8.02 30.02 -5.77
N LEU A 444 8.77 30.95 -6.37
CA LEU A 444 9.66 31.88 -5.66
C LEU A 444 8.87 32.93 -4.86
N PHE A 445 7.79 33.47 -5.44
CA PHE A 445 6.91 34.42 -4.76
C PHE A 445 6.38 33.83 -3.44
N GLU A 446 5.87 32.59 -3.50
CA GLU A 446 5.37 31.89 -2.31
C GLU A 446 6.49 31.52 -1.33
N ALA A 447 7.66 31.10 -1.83
CA ALA A 447 8.82 30.76 -0.98
C ALA A 447 9.30 31.94 -0.11
N LEU A 448 9.19 33.16 -0.63
CA LEU A 448 9.57 34.41 0.05
C LEU A 448 8.44 34.95 0.94
N THR A 449 7.22 35.05 0.42
CA THR A 449 6.11 35.74 1.11
C THR A 449 5.24 34.82 1.99
N GLY A 450 5.38 33.50 1.82
CA GLY A 450 4.50 32.49 2.43
C GLY A 450 3.06 32.51 1.91
N ARG A 451 2.80 33.14 0.75
CA ARG A 451 1.47 33.24 0.11
C ARG A 451 1.62 33.16 -1.41
N LEU A 452 0.60 32.64 -2.09
CA LEU A 452 0.53 32.69 -3.55
C LEU A 452 0.34 34.15 -4.04
N PRO A 453 0.84 34.51 -5.25
CA PRO A 453 0.59 35.82 -5.85
C PRO A 453 -0.88 36.02 -6.24
N PHE A 454 -1.60 34.93 -6.50
CA PHE A 454 -3.03 34.90 -6.80
C PHE A 454 -3.71 33.96 -5.81
N LEU A 455 -4.78 34.43 -5.16
CA LEU A 455 -5.41 33.73 -4.03
C LEU A 455 -6.58 32.82 -4.43
N GLY A 456 -6.97 32.81 -5.70
CA GLY A 456 -8.18 32.14 -6.18
C GLY A 456 -9.48 32.87 -5.79
N PRO A 457 -10.64 32.23 -5.95
CA PRO A 457 -10.83 30.87 -6.45
C PRO A 457 -10.65 30.73 -7.98
N ASP A 458 -10.78 31.82 -8.74
CA ASP A 458 -10.64 31.82 -10.21
C ASP A 458 -9.18 32.00 -10.65
N PHE A 459 -8.34 31.00 -10.34
CA PHE A 459 -6.94 30.98 -10.76
C PHE A 459 -6.77 31.17 -12.28
N VAL A 460 -7.75 30.75 -13.09
CA VAL A 460 -7.73 30.90 -14.55
C VAL A 460 -7.76 32.39 -14.92
N ALA A 461 -8.75 33.15 -14.46
CA ALA A 461 -8.82 34.58 -14.76
C ALA A 461 -7.61 35.35 -14.19
N GLN A 462 -7.17 35.01 -12.98
CA GLN A 462 -6.05 35.70 -12.32
C GLN A 462 -4.71 35.46 -13.04
N HIS A 463 -4.40 34.21 -13.39
CA HIS A 463 -3.19 33.93 -14.18
C HIS A 463 -3.25 34.56 -15.57
N LEU A 464 -4.41 34.64 -16.23
CA LEU A 464 -4.53 35.25 -17.55
C LEU A 464 -4.46 36.79 -17.54
N GLY A 465 -5.08 37.47 -16.56
CA GLY A 465 -5.29 38.93 -16.61
C GLY A 465 -4.78 39.75 -15.42
N GLU A 466 -4.76 39.21 -14.20
CA GLU A 466 -4.46 40.02 -13.00
C GLU A 466 -2.95 40.25 -12.84
N PRO A 467 -2.45 41.49 -12.68
CA PRO A 467 -1.03 41.73 -12.42
C PRO A 467 -0.63 41.13 -11.06
N ALA A 468 0.54 40.48 -10.99
CA ALA A 468 1.04 39.97 -9.72
C ALA A 468 1.38 41.14 -8.77
N PRO A 469 1.04 41.06 -7.47
CA PRO A 469 1.44 42.07 -6.49
C PRO A 469 2.97 42.06 -6.30
N SER A 470 3.54 43.20 -5.88
CA SER A 470 4.95 43.24 -5.47
C SER A 470 5.16 42.41 -4.19
N PRO A 471 6.17 41.52 -4.12
CA PRO A 471 6.44 40.75 -2.91
C PRO A 471 6.80 41.64 -1.71
N SER A 472 7.45 42.80 -1.91
CA SER A 472 7.72 43.78 -0.86
C SER A 472 6.46 44.37 -0.20
N ALA A 473 5.32 44.41 -0.91
CA ALA A 473 4.05 44.86 -0.35
C ALA A 473 3.42 43.84 0.63
N ILE A 474 3.88 42.58 0.60
CA ILE A 474 3.45 41.50 1.51
C ILE A 474 4.51 41.23 2.59
N ALA A 475 5.78 41.36 2.24
CA ALA A 475 6.95 41.15 3.08
C ALA A 475 7.92 42.35 2.94
N PRO A 476 7.71 43.45 3.70
CA PRO A 476 8.48 44.68 3.60
C PRO A 476 9.98 44.54 3.90
N GLU A 477 10.40 43.42 4.48
CA GLU A 477 11.80 43.05 4.70
C GLU A 477 12.56 42.65 3.41
N LEU A 478 11.86 42.47 2.29
CA LEU A 478 12.47 42.08 1.02
C LEU A 478 13.09 43.27 0.30
N ALA A 479 14.34 43.11 -0.15
CA ALA A 479 15.03 44.09 -0.99
C ALA A 479 14.29 44.30 -2.33
N ALA A 480 14.19 45.54 -2.80
CA ALA A 480 13.46 45.94 -4.01
C ALA A 480 13.88 45.20 -5.30
N GLY A 481 15.10 44.61 -5.33
CA GLY A 481 15.52 43.74 -6.44
C GLY A 481 14.65 42.48 -6.60
N TRP A 482 14.01 41.99 -5.53
CA TRP A 482 13.05 40.88 -5.62
C TRP A 482 11.77 41.27 -6.36
N ASP A 483 11.29 42.52 -6.20
CA ASP A 483 10.13 43.03 -6.92
C ASP A 483 10.40 43.03 -8.44
N ALA A 484 11.57 43.54 -8.85
CA ALA A 484 11.96 43.59 -10.26
C ALA A 484 12.08 42.20 -10.89
N ILE A 485 12.70 41.24 -10.19
CA ILE A 485 12.84 39.86 -10.67
C ILE A 485 11.47 39.18 -10.82
N LEU A 486 10.60 39.29 -9.81
CA LEU A 486 9.30 38.64 -9.83
C LEU A 486 8.33 39.29 -10.82
N ALA A 487 8.39 40.62 -11.00
CA ALA A 487 7.70 41.31 -12.08
C ALA A 487 8.13 40.77 -13.47
N GLY A 488 9.44 40.58 -13.70
CA GLY A 488 9.97 40.04 -14.96
C GLY A 488 9.65 38.55 -15.23
N LEU A 489 9.37 37.76 -14.19
CA LEU A 489 8.95 36.36 -14.35
C LEU A 489 7.44 36.20 -14.53
N LEU A 490 6.64 37.04 -13.88
CA LEU A 490 5.17 36.92 -13.82
C LEU A 490 4.44 37.73 -14.91
N VAL A 491 5.16 38.31 -15.88
CA VAL A 491 4.58 38.93 -17.08
C VAL A 491 3.71 37.93 -17.84
N LYS A 492 2.53 38.36 -18.29
CA LYS A 492 1.54 37.47 -18.91
C LYS A 492 1.98 36.94 -20.27
N ASN A 493 2.45 37.81 -21.15
CA ASN A 493 2.99 37.44 -22.46
C ASN A 493 4.35 36.72 -22.31
N PRO A 494 4.52 35.49 -22.81
CA PRO A 494 5.79 34.76 -22.72
C PRO A 494 7.00 35.48 -23.33
N SER A 495 6.79 36.28 -24.38
CA SER A 495 7.87 37.01 -25.07
C SER A 495 8.42 38.21 -24.30
N ASP A 496 7.64 38.73 -23.34
CA ASP A 496 7.97 39.92 -22.55
C ASP A 496 8.55 39.55 -21.16
N ARG A 497 8.67 38.24 -20.86
CA ARG A 497 9.29 37.72 -19.63
C ARG A 497 10.82 37.80 -19.71
N THR A 498 11.49 37.58 -18.58
CA THR A 498 12.94 37.34 -18.50
C THR A 498 13.39 36.34 -19.59
N PRO A 499 14.25 36.73 -20.56
CA PRO A 499 14.42 35.94 -21.80
C PRO A 499 15.03 34.57 -21.60
N THR A 500 15.97 34.42 -20.65
CA THR A 500 16.65 33.15 -20.39
C THR A 500 16.84 32.87 -18.91
N LEU A 501 17.03 31.58 -18.58
CA LEU A 501 17.50 31.13 -17.26
C LEU A 501 18.84 31.76 -16.86
N GLY A 502 19.71 32.07 -17.83
CA GLY A 502 20.97 32.78 -17.60
C GLY A 502 20.80 34.25 -17.25
N ASP A 503 19.76 34.93 -17.76
CA ASP A 503 19.41 36.29 -17.34
C ASP A 503 18.90 36.30 -15.90
N LEU A 504 17.99 35.38 -15.56
CA LEU A 504 17.49 35.22 -14.19
C LEU A 504 18.64 34.92 -13.22
N ARG A 505 19.57 34.03 -13.59
CA ARG A 505 20.78 33.72 -12.82
C ARG A 505 21.59 35.00 -12.53
N ARG A 506 21.88 35.82 -13.55
CA ARG A 506 22.60 37.08 -13.39
C ARG A 506 21.88 38.06 -12.47
N GLN A 507 20.56 38.21 -12.62
CA GLN A 507 19.77 39.10 -11.76
C GLN A 507 19.84 38.66 -10.30
N LEU A 508 19.69 37.36 -10.02
CA LEU A 508 19.79 36.79 -8.66
C LEU A 508 21.20 36.91 -8.05
N GLU A 509 22.24 36.71 -8.85
CA GLU A 509 23.64 36.86 -8.43
C GLU A 509 24.00 38.34 -8.14
N ALA A 510 23.40 39.28 -8.88
CA ALA A 510 23.55 40.71 -8.68
C ALA A 510 22.67 41.29 -7.54
N LEU A 511 21.76 40.51 -6.95
CA LEU A 511 21.01 40.94 -5.76
C LEU A 511 21.96 41.18 -4.58
N ASP A 512 22.05 42.43 -4.14
CA ASP A 512 22.48 42.72 -2.78
C ASP A 512 21.40 42.27 -1.79
N LEU A 513 21.79 41.43 -0.85
CA LEU A 513 20.95 40.89 0.21
C LEU A 513 21.34 41.44 1.59
N GLY A 514 22.16 42.49 1.65
CA GLY A 514 22.49 43.20 2.89
C GLY A 514 23.37 42.40 3.84
N GLY A 515 24.64 42.22 3.50
CA GLY A 515 25.72 41.94 4.47
C GLY A 515 25.67 40.63 5.27
N GLN A 516 24.71 39.71 5.04
CA GLN A 516 24.72 38.41 5.69
C GLN A 516 25.80 37.49 5.10
N PRO A 517 26.49 36.66 5.92
CA PRO A 517 27.78 36.09 5.56
C PRO A 517 27.72 35.23 4.29
N VAL A 518 28.49 35.68 3.29
CA VAL A 518 28.77 34.92 2.08
C VAL A 518 29.57 33.69 2.49
N LEU A 519 28.91 32.52 2.55
CA LEU A 519 29.61 31.25 2.46
C LEU A 519 30.41 31.28 1.15
N GLY A 520 31.73 31.31 1.28
CA GLY A 520 32.67 31.68 0.23
C GLY A 520 32.61 30.79 -1.03
N PRO A 521 33.33 31.19 -2.09
CA PRO A 521 33.22 30.55 -3.40
C PRO A 521 33.45 29.04 -3.32
N ARG A 522 32.56 28.27 -3.98
CA ARG A 522 32.68 26.81 -4.14
C ARG A 522 34.10 26.47 -4.58
N ARG A 523 34.87 25.78 -3.72
CA ARG A 523 36.12 25.13 -4.14
C ARG A 523 35.76 24.17 -5.29
N LYS A 524 36.36 24.40 -6.46
CA LYS A 524 36.27 23.49 -7.60
C LYS A 524 36.93 22.18 -7.19
N HIS A 525 36.13 21.13 -6.94
CA HIS A 525 36.68 19.78 -6.76
C HIS A 525 37.19 19.29 -8.12
N THR A 526 38.50 19.37 -8.31
CA THR A 526 39.20 18.67 -9.38
C THR A 526 39.08 17.17 -9.14
N THR A 527 38.52 16.44 -10.10
CA THR A 527 38.56 14.98 -10.13
C THR A 527 40.00 14.51 -10.27
N GLY A 528 40.53 13.89 -9.21
CA GLY A 528 41.81 13.18 -9.19
C GLY A 528 41.65 11.86 -8.42
N PRO A 529 42.28 10.76 -8.84
CA PRO A 529 42.06 9.44 -8.24
C PRO A 529 42.90 9.26 -6.98
N HIS A 530 42.26 9.08 -5.82
CA HIS A 530 42.94 8.69 -4.60
C HIS A 530 42.93 7.16 -4.44
N SER A 531 44.06 6.54 -4.81
CA SER A 531 44.42 5.20 -4.38
C SER A 531 44.67 5.17 -2.87
N ILE A 532 44.11 4.17 -2.18
CA ILE A 532 44.36 3.94 -0.74
C ILE A 532 45.75 3.28 -0.58
N ALA A 533 46.78 4.07 -0.26
CA ALA A 533 48.07 3.62 0.25
C ALA A 533 48.81 4.80 0.91
N ALA A 534 49.54 4.54 2.01
CA ALA A 534 50.15 5.52 2.93
C ALA A 534 49.12 6.46 3.61
N LEU A 535 48.89 6.39 4.92
CA LEU A 535 49.90 6.54 5.97
C LEU A 535 49.63 5.61 7.16
N ALA A 536 50.71 5.09 7.73
CA ALA A 536 50.72 4.49 9.06
C ALA A 536 51.48 5.41 10.02
N GLU A 537 51.21 5.20 11.32
CA GLU A 537 51.93 5.71 12.49
C GLU A 537 51.68 7.16 12.97
N GLN A 538 51.72 7.28 14.31
CA GLN A 538 51.64 8.49 15.16
C GLN A 538 50.25 9.19 15.19
N GLY A 539 49.66 9.50 16.36
CA GLY A 539 50.07 9.27 17.75
C GLY A 539 48.87 9.51 18.69
N GLU A 540 49.04 9.26 19.99
CA GLU A 540 47.97 9.32 21.00
C GLU A 540 47.44 10.74 21.25
N ASP A 541 46.11 10.93 21.26
CA ASP A 541 45.42 11.58 22.39
C ASP A 541 43.89 11.35 22.35
N GLN A 542 43.25 11.13 23.51
CA GLN A 542 41.79 10.99 23.65
C GLN A 542 41.22 12.00 24.67
N PRO A 543 40.32 12.92 24.27
CA PRO A 543 39.58 13.72 25.23
C PRO A 543 38.43 12.93 25.86
N ARG A 544 38.48 12.82 27.20
CA ARG A 544 37.44 12.23 28.05
C ARG A 544 36.10 12.96 27.91
N TYR A 545 35.00 12.23 27.83
CA TYR A 545 33.67 12.73 28.20
C TYR A 545 33.32 12.27 29.62
N GLN A 546 33.14 13.21 30.55
CA GLN A 546 32.68 12.92 31.90
C GLN A 546 31.16 13.08 31.99
N SER A 547 30.46 12.07 32.52
CA SER A 547 29.07 12.19 32.94
C SER A 547 28.95 11.87 34.43
N THR A 548 28.73 12.91 35.24
CA THR A 548 28.53 12.79 36.69
C THR A 548 27.06 12.62 37.03
N THR A 549 26.69 11.53 37.70
CA THR A 549 25.65 11.53 38.75
C THR A 549 25.78 10.28 39.64
N ALA A 550 25.22 10.35 40.85
CA ALA A 550 25.78 9.68 42.01
C ALA A 550 25.12 8.35 42.43
N THR A 551 25.98 7.36 42.69
CA THR A 551 26.05 6.58 43.94
C THR A 551 24.78 5.91 44.50
N ARG A 552 24.75 4.55 44.49
CA ARG A 552 24.83 3.74 45.73
C ARG A 552 25.16 2.24 45.51
N ARG A 553 25.98 1.73 46.44
CA ARG A 553 26.43 0.34 46.77
C ARG A 553 25.37 -0.77 46.54
N SER A 554 25.67 -2.07 46.36
CA SER A 554 26.84 -2.91 46.76
C SER A 554 26.97 -4.14 45.83
N ALA A 555 28.15 -4.48 45.29
CA ALA A 555 29.20 -5.35 45.85
C ALA A 555 28.82 -6.84 46.12
N ARG A 556 29.19 -7.74 45.18
CA ARG A 556 30.08 -8.90 45.43
C ARG A 556 30.46 -9.60 44.11
N SER A 557 31.75 -9.87 43.92
CA SER A 557 32.28 -10.73 42.86
C SER A 557 32.47 -12.16 43.37
N ILE A 558 32.15 -13.16 42.54
CA ILE A 558 32.85 -14.45 42.50
C ILE A 558 32.89 -14.90 41.03
N ALA A 559 34.09 -15.08 40.48
CA ALA A 559 34.35 -16.06 39.42
C ALA A 559 35.07 -17.26 40.10
N PRO A 560 35.01 -18.47 39.52
CA PRO A 560 36.16 -18.83 38.70
C PRO A 560 35.89 -19.72 37.48
N ALA A 561 36.98 -19.85 36.73
CA ALA A 561 37.26 -20.54 35.48
C ALA A 561 36.98 -22.06 35.36
N CYS A 562 36.89 -22.46 34.07
CA CYS A 562 37.53 -23.62 33.43
C CYS A 562 36.97 -25.06 33.51
N SER A 563 37.37 -25.82 32.47
CA SER A 563 37.18 -27.25 32.14
C SER A 563 35.88 -27.62 31.40
N ALA A 564 35.87 -28.57 30.46
CA ALA A 564 36.93 -29.13 29.61
C ALA A 564 36.28 -29.79 28.36
N ALA A 565 37.05 -30.01 27.29
CA ALA A 565 36.62 -30.83 26.15
C ALA A 565 36.78 -32.34 26.45
N PRO A 566 36.21 -33.21 25.61
CA PRO A 566 37.10 -34.16 24.93
C PRO A 566 36.89 -34.27 23.40
N ARG A 567 37.97 -34.63 22.71
CA ARG A 567 38.01 -35.17 21.33
C ARG A 567 37.61 -36.66 21.36
N ALA A 568 37.51 -37.48 20.30
CA ALA A 568 37.82 -37.48 18.85
C ALA A 568 36.83 -38.50 18.18
N ARG A 569 36.76 -38.86 16.89
CA ARG A 569 37.73 -39.17 15.80
C ARG A 569 36.93 -39.09 14.46
N SER A 570 37.33 -38.36 13.41
CA SER A 570 38.32 -38.69 12.37
C SER A 570 38.08 -39.97 11.53
N SER A 571 37.66 -39.80 10.28
CA SER A 571 38.08 -40.63 9.13
C SER A 571 38.02 -39.78 7.84
N SER A 572 38.86 -40.10 6.86
CA SER A 572 39.30 -39.16 5.82
C SER A 572 38.89 -39.54 4.39
N ALA A 573 38.71 -38.49 3.59
CA ALA A 573 39.04 -38.37 2.16
C ALA A 573 38.64 -39.48 1.15
N ARG A 574 37.95 -39.05 0.08
CA ARG A 574 38.43 -39.29 -1.30
C ARG A 574 37.90 -38.26 -2.29
N SER A 575 38.83 -37.75 -3.11
CA SER A 575 38.58 -36.83 -4.21
C SER A 575 38.23 -37.59 -5.49
N ALA A 576 37.31 -37.08 -6.30
CA ALA A 576 37.20 -37.43 -7.72
C ALA A 576 36.54 -36.28 -8.50
N SER A 577 37.26 -35.72 -9.48
CA SER A 577 36.71 -34.76 -10.44
C SER A 577 36.03 -35.51 -11.59
N ILE A 578 34.91 -34.99 -12.08
CA ILE A 578 34.35 -35.38 -13.38
C ILE A 578 33.98 -34.10 -14.14
N ALA A 579 34.61 -33.92 -15.30
CA ALA A 579 34.34 -32.86 -16.28
C ALA A 579 33.27 -33.35 -17.30
N PRO A 580 32.64 -32.46 -18.09
CA PRO A 580 31.42 -32.78 -18.84
C PRO A 580 31.70 -33.45 -20.20
N PRO A 581 30.75 -34.21 -20.77
CA PRO A 581 30.82 -34.69 -22.14
C PRO A 581 30.33 -33.62 -23.13
N GLY A 582 31.12 -33.40 -24.17
CA GLY A 582 30.79 -32.53 -25.30
C GLY A 582 29.95 -33.21 -26.39
N SER A 583 29.54 -32.40 -27.34
CA SER A 583 28.78 -32.70 -28.56
C SER A 583 29.33 -33.82 -29.45
N ARG A 584 28.43 -34.51 -30.16
CA ARG A 584 28.67 -34.96 -31.55
C ARG A 584 27.36 -35.05 -32.34
N CYS A 585 27.44 -34.68 -33.62
CA CYS A 585 26.30 -34.63 -34.54
C CYS A 585 26.09 -35.96 -35.27
N SER A 586 24.84 -36.26 -35.69
CA SER A 586 24.62 -36.90 -36.99
C SER A 586 23.27 -36.52 -37.65
N ARG A 587 23.41 -36.00 -38.87
CA ARG A 587 22.44 -35.70 -39.93
C ARG A 587 21.15 -36.55 -39.99
N ARG A 588 20.02 -35.89 -40.30
CA ARG A 588 19.30 -36.07 -41.59
C ARG A 588 18.35 -34.90 -41.92
N ARG A 589 18.28 -34.56 -43.21
CA ARG A 589 17.36 -33.61 -43.89
C ARG A 589 16.19 -34.42 -44.52
N PRO A 590 15.02 -33.86 -44.86
CA PRO A 590 14.81 -32.79 -45.86
C PRO A 590 13.77 -31.73 -45.42
N GLY A 591 13.35 -30.73 -46.20
CA GLY A 591 13.71 -30.25 -47.54
C GLY A 591 12.91 -28.98 -47.89
N ARG A 592 13.47 -28.04 -48.65
CA ARG A 592 12.79 -26.78 -49.02
C ARG A 592 11.68 -27.01 -50.05
N ARG A 593 10.59 -26.23 -49.99
CA ARG A 593 9.87 -25.71 -51.18
C ARG A 593 8.95 -24.52 -50.88
N SER A 594 9.15 -23.47 -51.68
CA SER A 594 8.25 -22.34 -52.00
C SER A 594 8.72 -21.87 -53.40
N PRO A 595 8.02 -20.98 -54.14
CA PRO A 595 6.71 -20.34 -53.88
C PRO A 595 5.72 -20.37 -55.08
N THR A 596 4.43 -20.07 -54.88
CA THR A 596 3.54 -19.55 -55.96
C THR A 596 2.37 -18.69 -55.45
N ARG A 597 2.32 -17.44 -55.93
CA ARG A 597 1.16 -16.60 -56.33
C ARG A 597 -0.18 -16.64 -55.54
N ARG A 598 -0.45 -15.52 -54.83
CA ARG A 598 -1.58 -14.54 -54.96
C ARG A 598 -2.94 -15.01 -55.55
N PRO A 599 -4.09 -14.52 -55.01
CA PRO A 599 -4.46 -13.10 -55.20
C PRO A 599 -4.99 -12.37 -53.95
N ALA A 600 -5.26 -11.06 -54.12
CA ALA A 600 -5.67 -10.14 -53.06
C ALA A 600 -7.19 -9.94 -53.02
N CYS A 601 -7.77 -9.88 -51.81
CA CYS A 601 -9.15 -9.43 -51.61
C CYS A 601 -9.20 -7.91 -51.37
N ARG A 602 -10.07 -7.24 -52.11
CA ARG A 602 -10.28 -5.78 -52.06
C ARG A 602 -11.19 -5.37 -50.90
N ARG A 603 -10.96 -4.19 -50.34
CA ARG A 603 -11.99 -3.44 -49.60
C ARG A 603 -13.12 -3.01 -50.55
N PRO A 604 -14.40 -3.15 -50.19
CA PRO A 604 -15.46 -2.35 -50.78
C PRO A 604 -15.60 -0.99 -50.05
N ARG A 605 -15.78 0.09 -50.81
CA ARG A 605 -16.49 1.29 -50.36
C ARG A 605 -17.99 1.05 -50.55
N PRO A 606 -18.85 1.80 -49.84
CA PRO A 606 -20.08 2.31 -50.43
C PRO A 606 -20.02 3.85 -50.53
N SER A 607 -20.35 4.36 -51.72
CA SER A 607 -20.68 5.78 -51.96
C SER A 607 -22.15 6.06 -51.66
N ALA A 608 -22.48 7.31 -51.36
CA ALA A 608 -23.82 7.75 -50.98
C ALA A 608 -24.85 7.70 -52.13
N CYS A 609 -26.13 7.53 -51.78
CA CYS A 609 -27.15 8.53 -52.13
C CYS A 609 -28.44 8.42 -51.29
N SER A 610 -28.96 9.60 -50.88
CA SER A 610 -30.36 9.97 -50.60
C SER A 610 -31.42 8.93 -50.18
N SER A 611 -31.99 9.11 -48.98
CA SER A 611 -33.42 9.43 -48.83
C SER A 611 -33.71 10.00 -47.42
N ALA A 612 -34.65 10.94 -47.34
CA ALA A 612 -34.92 11.71 -46.11
C ALA A 612 -36.14 11.18 -45.36
N TRP A 613 -36.04 11.04 -44.03
CA TRP A 613 -37.19 10.86 -43.14
C TRP A 613 -37.09 11.74 -41.90
N ARG A 614 -38.26 12.20 -41.44
CA ARG A 614 -38.45 13.37 -40.56
C ARG A 614 -38.52 12.99 -39.07
N ALA A 615 -38.22 13.95 -38.20
CA ALA A 615 -38.52 13.89 -36.78
C ALA A 615 -40.05 13.89 -36.50
N PRO A 616 -40.52 13.23 -35.42
CA PRO A 616 -41.90 13.32 -34.96
C PRO A 616 -42.17 14.62 -34.14
N PRO A 617 -43.43 15.13 -34.12
CA PRO A 617 -43.77 16.45 -33.58
C PRO A 617 -44.16 16.44 -32.08
N PRO A 618 -44.20 17.62 -31.43
CA PRO A 618 -44.69 17.77 -30.06
C PRO A 618 -46.23 17.78 -30.00
N ARG A 619 -46.78 17.60 -28.80
CA ARG A 619 -48.21 17.85 -28.49
C ARG A 619 -48.34 18.79 -27.29
N SER A 620 -49.29 19.72 -27.39
CA SER A 620 -49.60 20.74 -26.38
C SER A 620 -51.12 20.86 -26.19
N THR A 621 -51.55 21.35 -25.01
CA THR A 621 -52.85 22.02 -24.73
C THR A 621 -54.15 21.21 -24.92
N SER A 622 -55.23 21.35 -24.13
CA SER A 622 -55.50 22.15 -22.93
C SER A 622 -56.80 21.70 -22.21
N SER A 623 -57.04 22.24 -21.00
CA SER A 623 -58.33 22.85 -20.57
C SER A 623 -59.43 22.05 -19.81
N ALA A 624 -59.87 22.69 -18.72
CA ALA A 624 -61.24 22.77 -18.15
C ALA A 624 -61.87 21.67 -17.25
N ALA A 625 -62.13 22.12 -16.01
CA ALA A 625 -63.44 22.14 -15.31
C ALA A 625 -64.02 20.92 -14.55
N ALA A 626 -63.97 21.06 -13.21
CA ALA A 626 -65.11 21.06 -12.28
C ALA A 626 -65.87 19.77 -11.85
N THR A 627 -66.31 19.84 -10.58
CA THR A 627 -67.41 19.10 -9.90
C THR A 627 -66.99 17.86 -9.09
N ALA A 628 -67.35 17.60 -7.83
CA ALA A 628 -67.70 18.34 -6.60
C ALA A 628 -68.30 17.29 -5.62
N ARG A 629 -68.22 17.54 -4.29
CA ARG A 629 -68.84 16.76 -3.18
C ARG A 629 -68.24 15.36 -2.91
N SER A 630 -68.17 14.80 -1.69
CA SER A 630 -68.24 15.29 -0.28
C SER A 630 -67.85 14.11 0.66
N ARG A 631 -67.93 14.07 2.02
CA ARG A 631 -68.58 14.89 3.08
C ARG A 631 -68.01 14.47 4.47
N ARG A 632 -67.82 15.43 5.41
CA ARG A 632 -67.90 15.28 6.90
C ARG A 632 -66.78 14.50 7.66
N ALA A 633 -66.43 14.83 8.92
CA ALA A 633 -66.90 15.92 9.83
C ALA A 633 -65.93 16.29 10.99
N ARG A 634 -65.88 17.60 11.31
CA ARG A 634 -65.93 18.30 12.65
C ARG A 634 -64.83 17.98 13.70
N SER A 635 -64.36 18.91 14.55
CA SER A 635 -64.91 20.15 15.17
C SER A 635 -63.90 21.33 15.18
N CYS A 636 -64.28 22.61 15.00
CA CYS A 636 -64.61 23.66 16.02
C CYS A 636 -63.56 23.84 17.16
N SER A 637 -63.12 25.04 17.61
CA SER A 637 -63.76 26.38 17.55
C SER A 637 -62.84 27.63 17.79
N THR A 638 -63.19 28.77 17.17
CA THR A 638 -63.16 30.21 17.61
C THR A 638 -61.91 31.06 18.00
N THR A 639 -61.82 32.22 17.30
CA THR A 639 -61.49 33.63 17.71
C THR A 639 -60.14 34.08 18.30
N ALA A 640 -59.43 34.88 17.46
CA ALA A 640 -59.07 36.30 17.62
C ALA A 640 -58.07 36.76 18.73
N PRO A 641 -57.30 37.87 18.50
CA PRO A 641 -56.03 38.09 19.20
C PRO A 641 -56.04 39.15 20.31
N CYS A 642 -55.22 38.94 21.34
CA CYS A 642 -54.64 39.99 22.18
C CYS A 642 -53.29 39.52 22.77
N ARG A 643 -52.46 40.45 23.22
CA ARG A 643 -51.03 40.27 23.54
C ARG A 643 -50.68 39.03 24.39
N ARG A 644 -49.65 38.29 23.95
CA ARG A 644 -48.42 38.04 24.73
C ARG A 644 -47.23 37.96 23.78
#